data_AF-A0AAU7WI08-F1
#
_entry.id   AF-A0AAU7WI08-F1
#
_cell.length_a   1.000
_cell.length_b   1.000
_cell.length_c   1.000
_cell.angle_alpha   90.00
_cell.angle_beta   90.00
_cell.angle_gamma   90.00
#
_symmetry.space_group_name_H-M   'P 1'
#
loop_
_entity.id
_entity.type
_entity.pdbx_description
1 polymer ?
#
loop_
_entity_poly.entity_id
_entity_poly.type
_entity_poly.pdbx_seq_one_letter_code
_entity_poly.pdbx_strand_id
1 'polypeptide(L)'
;MKKVRFVLYVLLTFSLIIGLPVGAQASSGDTNYYELISNEFPDGSNSEYTGSFRINNDAYADSKNLSPSAYRMDYVAPFDTEKNQNKALKKETKSIKKDYVKGDSKSFYVQNMETNDFSSISATLLYSGAHANVWVNNNDITEDEAALLGKEFDNKIYQSDVDNFGMPSDVDQNGKVNILCYDIQDGFSGSGGYVAGYFSPRDLYQYSYSNQSEIFYIDTYPLMGMSATKDVSQAYSTLAHEFQHMINFNQKVFVQGLTDTDTWMDEGLSMAAEQIYTGAPLNDRIDYYNEDADITKGHSLLYWDYEGDTLANYSLSYLFMEYLKAQCGQGNTIYKELISDPHTDYQAVQNIIHKYIDPNLSFGQFMTDFRAALVLKEDTGLYGFKGDTAFDGLKVKTYSGSSIHIKGGGSIVKALSSKDDFQVPSDKGDDVTYTLLEKGDAGAVTSLSKPSVQTVGDNDTVVTGTADPNVAVKVAVNGKEIGSDSTDSNGNFSVSIPKQKAGTELHVYTEDGKGNQSEETVVTVQDKTAPAAPKVGEVSETSTAVTGTTEAGAKVTVKSGSNILGTAKADHTGAFKVTIAKQKAGAKLVVYAEDTAGNKSAETVVTVIDKTAPAAPKVKEVSDASTVVTGTTEAGAKVTVKSGSNILGTATADHTGAFKVTIAKQKAGTKLVVYAEDAARNKSAETVVTVIDKTAPAAPTVQPFGDNQTVITGKAEAGSTVTIKSGKTILGTATASSKGSFSVKIKSKQKAGTTLTAYATDKAGNTSAGKSFKVVDKTAPSAPSVNWFGDNQTTITGKAEAGAKVTIKRGKTVLGTGTANSKGTFSIRIKSKQKAGTTLTAYATDKSRNTSAGKSFKVEDKTAPSAPSVNRFGDNQTTITGKAEAGAKVTIKRGKTLLGTGTASSKGSFSVRIKSKQKVGTVLTAYATDKAGNTSAGKSFKVEDKTAPSAPSVDRFGDNQTTITGKAEAGAKVTIKRGKTVLGTGTANSKGNFSIRIKSKQKAGTTLMAYATDKSKNTSAGKSFKVADKTAPGVPTAGKVTYKSTKVSGKAEKHATVYVYNGSHYVGKATANSKGTYSVHMKKQKRGSTLKIYAKDKAGNKSKYRYVKVK
;
A
#
# COMPACT_ATOMS: atom_id res chain seq x y z
N MET A 1 20.28 -6.11 71.28
CA MET A 1 19.57 -7.24 71.91
C MET A 1 20.51 -8.45 71.94
N LYS A 2 20.27 -9.32 72.93
CA LYS A 2 20.51 -10.79 73.01
C LYS A 2 20.54 -11.53 71.64
N LYS A 3 21.23 -12.67 71.45
CA LYS A 3 22.20 -13.44 72.29
C LYS A 3 22.87 -14.57 71.46
N VAL A 4 24.13 -14.94 71.80
CA VAL A 4 24.75 -16.32 71.76
C VAL A 4 24.92 -17.00 70.37
N ARG A 5 26.07 -17.53 69.89
CA ARG A 5 27.29 -18.27 70.39
C ARG A 5 27.21 -19.82 70.43
N PHE A 6 28.21 -20.47 69.83
CA PHE A 6 29.05 -21.60 70.34
C PHE A 6 30.50 -21.39 69.75
N VAL A 7 31.70 -21.80 70.24
CA VAL A 7 32.21 -22.73 71.29
C VAL A 7 32.42 -24.18 70.78
N LEU A 8 33.56 -24.92 70.91
CA LEU A 8 35.01 -24.77 71.31
C LEU A 8 35.72 -26.10 70.87
N TYR A 9 37.05 -26.40 70.80
CA TYR A 9 38.41 -25.82 71.04
C TYR A 9 39.33 -26.26 69.84
N VAL A 10 40.65 -26.01 69.62
CA VAL A 10 41.83 -25.42 70.33
C VAL A 10 42.84 -26.33 71.10
N LEU A 11 44.15 -26.12 70.81
CA LEU A 11 45.42 -26.43 71.53
C LEU A 11 46.24 -27.77 71.36
N LEU A 12 47.49 -27.60 70.89
CA LEU A 12 48.82 -28.19 71.27
C LEU A 12 49.20 -29.71 71.25
N THR A 13 50.24 -30.02 70.44
CA THR A 13 51.50 -30.80 70.71
C THR A 13 51.52 -32.16 71.43
N PHE A 14 52.29 -33.13 70.89
CA PHE A 14 53.67 -33.41 71.36
C PHE A 14 54.55 -34.20 70.35
N SER A 15 55.86 -34.20 70.57
CA SER A 15 56.90 -34.79 69.69
C SER A 15 57.35 -36.20 70.13
N LEU A 16 58.05 -36.93 69.25
CA LEU A 16 59.04 -37.93 69.68
C LEU A 16 60.23 -38.01 68.71
N ILE A 17 61.44 -38.13 69.28
CA ILE A 17 62.70 -38.37 68.56
C ILE A 17 63.26 -39.72 69.05
N ILE A 18 63.60 -40.60 68.11
CA ILE A 18 64.49 -41.77 68.30
C ILE A 18 65.34 -41.87 67.03
N GLY A 19 66.58 -42.35 67.11
CA GLY A 19 67.44 -42.53 65.93
C GLY A 19 68.51 -43.62 66.11
N LEU A 20 69.33 -43.77 65.07
CA LEU A 20 70.45 -44.74 64.91
C LEU A 20 70.03 -46.22 64.66
N PRO A 21 70.85 -47.02 63.94
CA PRO A 21 71.75 -46.65 62.83
C PRO A 21 71.83 -47.69 61.67
N VAL A 22 72.65 -47.36 60.66
CA VAL A 22 73.19 -48.23 59.58
C VAL A 22 72.20 -48.71 58.51
N GLY A 23 72.56 -48.48 57.24
CA GLY A 23 71.81 -48.95 56.07
C GLY A 23 72.31 -48.35 54.75
N ALA A 24 73.63 -48.17 54.59
CA ALA A 24 74.18 -47.55 53.38
C ALA A 24 74.12 -48.52 52.20
N GLN A 25 73.29 -48.21 51.21
CA GLN A 25 73.28 -48.86 49.90
C GLN A 25 73.37 -47.76 48.83
N ALA A 26 74.49 -47.73 48.12
CA ALA A 26 74.82 -46.65 47.19
C ALA A 26 74.60 -47.09 45.74
N SER A 27 73.95 -46.24 44.97
CA SER A 27 73.89 -46.31 43.51
C SER A 27 73.78 -44.89 42.94
N SER A 28 74.95 -44.39 42.51
CA SER A 28 75.19 -43.79 41.19
C SER A 28 74.23 -42.69 40.67
N GLY A 29 74.66 -41.43 40.56
CA GLY A 29 75.94 -40.87 40.99
C GLY A 29 76.09 -39.40 40.58
N ASP A 30 76.02 -38.50 41.56
CA ASP A 30 76.25 -37.05 41.37
C ASP A 30 77.73 -36.79 41.09
N THR A 31 78.08 -36.69 39.81
CA THR A 31 79.36 -36.13 39.35
C THR A 31 79.24 -34.61 39.26
N ASN A 32 80.20 -33.86 39.79
CA ASN A 32 80.20 -32.39 39.65
C ASN A 32 80.46 -31.92 38.21
N TYR A 33 80.81 -32.82 37.30
CA TYR A 33 81.19 -32.51 35.92
C TYR A 33 80.42 -33.39 34.93
N TYR A 34 79.93 -32.78 33.85
CA TYR A 34 79.31 -33.48 32.72
C TYR A 34 79.84 -32.98 31.38
N GLU A 35 79.88 -33.86 30.39
CA GLU A 35 80.12 -33.55 28.97
C GLU A 35 78.77 -33.62 28.25
N LEU A 36 78.24 -32.46 27.87
CA LEU A 36 77.06 -32.33 27.02
C LEU A 36 77.51 -32.30 25.56
N ILE A 37 76.95 -33.18 24.74
CA ILE A 37 77.21 -33.27 23.30
C ILE A 37 75.88 -32.99 22.60
N SER A 38 75.80 -31.89 21.87
CA SER A 38 74.57 -31.36 21.27
C SER A 38 74.74 -31.20 19.77
N ASN A 39 73.68 -31.29 18.99
CA ASN A 39 73.68 -30.88 17.59
C ASN A 39 72.86 -29.59 17.46
N GLU A 40 73.55 -28.49 17.20
CA GLU A 40 72.99 -27.14 17.23
C GLU A 40 72.30 -26.73 15.92
N PHE A 41 72.32 -27.60 14.90
CA PHE A 41 71.70 -27.33 13.61
C PHE A 41 70.16 -27.22 13.75
N PRO A 42 69.51 -26.17 13.21
CA PRO A 42 68.09 -25.90 13.41
C PRO A 42 67.14 -26.75 12.54
N ASP A 43 67.65 -27.78 11.84
CA ASP A 43 66.86 -28.72 11.04
C ASP A 43 67.05 -30.14 11.60
N GLY A 44 65.98 -30.69 12.19
CA GLY A 44 65.97 -32.04 12.76
C GLY A 44 66.10 -33.18 11.72
N SER A 45 66.03 -32.88 10.42
CA SER A 45 66.34 -33.84 9.36
C SER A 45 67.86 -34.08 9.23
N ASN A 46 68.71 -33.08 9.51
CA ASN A 46 70.15 -33.26 9.60
C ASN A 46 70.49 -34.24 10.75
N SER A 47 71.49 -35.09 10.57
CA SER A 47 71.85 -36.17 11.50
C SER A 47 73.36 -36.41 11.48
N GLU A 48 74.06 -35.76 12.41
CA GLU A 48 75.52 -35.66 12.40
C GLU A 48 76.18 -36.65 13.36
N TYR A 49 77.36 -37.13 12.98
CA TYR A 49 78.15 -38.05 13.79
C TYR A 49 78.72 -37.32 14.99
N THR A 50 78.54 -37.86 16.20
CA THR A 50 79.03 -37.21 17.42
C THR A 50 80.56 -37.22 17.59
N GLY A 51 81.29 -37.92 16.71
CA GLY A 51 82.75 -38.07 16.79
C GLY A 51 83.17 -39.28 17.64
N SER A 52 84.41 -39.74 17.48
CA SER A 52 84.89 -41.00 18.07
C SER A 52 85.20 -40.89 19.56
N PHE A 53 84.32 -41.43 20.42
CA PHE A 53 84.52 -41.53 21.87
C PHE A 53 84.15 -42.90 22.44
N ARG A 54 84.51 -43.13 23.69
CA ARG A 54 84.18 -44.32 24.47
C ARG A 54 83.63 -43.91 25.83
N ILE A 55 82.62 -44.63 26.31
CA ILE A 55 82.06 -44.46 27.65
C ILE A 55 82.21 -45.76 28.44
N ASN A 56 82.32 -45.64 29.76
CA ASN A 56 82.46 -46.77 30.68
C ASN A 56 81.07 -47.25 31.14
N ASN A 57 80.84 -48.56 31.21
CA ASN A 57 79.49 -49.12 31.02
C ASN A 57 79.00 -49.99 32.20
N ASP A 58 78.87 -49.38 33.38
CA ASP A 58 78.35 -50.05 34.59
C ASP A 58 76.90 -49.64 34.92
N ALA A 59 75.98 -50.47 34.40
CA ALA A 59 74.79 -51.00 35.09
C ALA A 59 73.39 -50.34 34.97
N TYR A 60 72.42 -51.25 35.07
CA TYR A 60 70.97 -51.15 35.35
C TYR A 60 69.98 -50.74 34.24
N ALA A 61 68.95 -51.59 34.12
CA ALA A 61 67.67 -51.36 33.46
C ALA A 61 66.64 -52.30 34.12
N ASP A 62 65.42 -51.83 34.39
CA ASP A 62 64.26 -52.71 34.65
C ASP A 62 62.91 -51.99 34.49
N SER A 63 61.81 -52.75 34.52
CA SER A 63 60.45 -52.37 34.08
C SER A 63 59.82 -51.07 34.64
N LYS A 64 59.20 -50.27 33.75
CA LYS A 64 58.29 -49.14 34.09
C LYS A 64 56.86 -49.62 34.41
N ASN A 65 56.15 -48.89 35.28
CA ASN A 65 54.74 -49.15 35.64
C ASN A 65 53.99 -47.81 35.80
N LEU A 66 53.64 -47.18 34.67
CA LEU A 66 53.18 -45.78 34.59
C LEU A 66 51.66 -45.58 34.66
N SER A 67 51.23 -44.36 34.98
CA SER A 67 49.83 -43.91 34.97
C SER A 67 49.28 -43.81 33.53
N PRO A 68 47.99 -44.13 33.27
CA PRO A 68 47.38 -44.01 31.94
C PRO A 68 47.46 -42.62 31.29
N SER A 69 47.62 -41.54 32.07
CA SER A 69 47.81 -40.19 31.54
C SER A 69 49.11 -40.04 30.73
N ALA A 70 50.18 -40.73 31.12
CA ALA A 70 51.52 -40.62 30.50
C ALA A 70 51.64 -41.30 29.11
N TYR A 71 50.53 -41.77 28.53
CA TYR A 71 50.47 -42.44 27.23
C TYR A 71 49.69 -41.66 26.15
N ARG A 72 49.27 -40.42 26.44
CA ARG A 72 48.52 -39.58 25.50
C ARG A 72 49.41 -39.05 24.36
N MET A 73 49.05 -39.43 23.14
CA MET A 73 49.57 -38.96 21.85
C MET A 73 48.43 -38.24 21.10
N ASP A 74 48.68 -37.08 20.49
CA ASP A 74 47.84 -36.56 19.39
C ASP A 74 48.37 -37.05 18.02
N TYR A 75 47.47 -37.06 17.03
CA TYR A 75 47.66 -37.45 15.65
C TYR A 75 47.49 -36.23 14.73
N VAL A 76 48.62 -35.66 14.29
CA VAL A 76 48.62 -34.55 13.32
C VAL A 76 48.25 -35.07 11.93
N ALA A 77 47.00 -34.84 11.50
CA ALA A 77 46.51 -35.23 10.19
C ALA A 77 47.08 -34.35 9.06
N PRO A 78 48.00 -34.83 8.18
CA PRO A 78 48.73 -33.97 7.27
C PRO A 78 47.83 -33.36 6.18
N PHE A 79 47.77 -32.02 6.12
CA PHE A 79 46.99 -31.28 5.13
C PHE A 79 47.85 -30.27 4.36
N ASP A 80 48.00 -30.51 3.06
CA ASP A 80 48.75 -29.65 2.14
C ASP A 80 48.02 -28.31 1.90
N THR A 81 48.40 -27.28 2.66
CA THR A 81 47.77 -25.95 2.59
C THR A 81 48.08 -25.21 1.29
N GLU A 82 49.30 -25.32 0.75
CA GLU A 82 49.67 -24.72 -0.55
C GLU A 82 48.76 -25.20 -1.71
N LYS A 83 48.56 -26.52 -1.87
CA LYS A 83 47.66 -27.07 -2.91
C LYS A 83 46.20 -26.66 -2.71
N ASN A 84 45.81 -26.23 -1.51
CA ASN A 84 44.41 -26.00 -1.14
C ASN A 84 44.03 -24.54 -0.84
N GLN A 85 44.95 -23.57 -0.92
CA GLN A 85 44.64 -22.11 -0.76
C GLN A 85 43.41 -21.66 -1.57
N ASN A 86 43.22 -22.20 -2.78
CA ASN A 86 42.09 -21.89 -3.65
C ASN A 86 40.72 -22.39 -3.16
N LYS A 87 40.68 -23.23 -2.11
CA LYS A 87 39.48 -23.81 -1.47
C LYS A 87 39.20 -23.28 -0.05
N ALA A 88 40.03 -22.35 0.45
CA ALA A 88 39.79 -21.72 1.75
C ALA A 88 38.40 -21.07 1.80
N LEU A 89 37.72 -21.17 2.95
CA LEU A 89 36.35 -20.68 3.15
C LEU A 89 36.29 -19.14 3.14
N LYS A 90 36.25 -18.56 1.94
CA LYS A 90 36.16 -17.10 1.76
C LYS A 90 34.85 -16.59 2.35
N LYS A 91 34.98 -15.55 3.20
CA LYS A 91 33.93 -14.89 4.00
C LYS A 91 32.69 -14.41 3.22
N GLU A 92 32.79 -14.37 1.89
CA GLU A 92 31.75 -13.93 0.96
C GLU A 92 30.84 -15.08 0.45
N THR A 93 31.15 -16.34 0.77
CA THR A 93 30.62 -17.52 0.05
C THR A 93 29.44 -18.25 0.73
N LYS A 94 28.45 -17.46 1.19
CA LYS A 94 27.05 -17.81 1.55
C LYS A 94 26.72 -18.52 2.88
N SER A 95 25.62 -17.99 3.43
CA SER A 95 24.62 -18.59 4.35
C SER A 95 25.11 -19.14 5.68
N ILE A 96 24.84 -18.34 6.71
CA ILE A 96 24.57 -18.75 8.10
C ILE A 96 23.88 -20.12 8.10
N LYS A 97 24.55 -21.13 8.67
CA LYS A 97 23.97 -22.48 8.86
C LYS A 97 22.99 -22.45 10.04
N LYS A 98 22.25 -23.55 10.23
CA LYS A 98 21.16 -23.67 11.21
C LYS A 98 21.64 -23.36 12.63
N ASP A 99 20.94 -22.47 13.34
CA ASP A 99 21.00 -22.39 14.81
C ASP A 99 20.56 -23.74 15.40
N TYR A 100 21.54 -24.55 15.85
CA TYR A 100 21.26 -25.84 16.46
C TYR A 100 20.77 -25.66 17.90
N VAL A 101 19.76 -26.44 18.29
CA VAL A 101 19.17 -26.43 19.63
C VAL A 101 19.38 -27.78 20.31
N LYS A 102 19.51 -27.77 21.63
CA LYS A 102 19.70 -28.98 22.44
C LYS A 102 18.63 -30.04 22.11
N GLY A 103 19.08 -31.27 21.83
CA GLY A 103 18.25 -32.36 21.31
C GLY A 103 18.23 -32.50 19.78
N ASP A 104 18.84 -31.58 19.02
CA ASP A 104 19.14 -31.79 17.60
C ASP A 104 20.20 -32.89 17.42
N SER A 105 20.08 -33.67 16.34
CA SER A 105 21.14 -34.56 15.86
C SER A 105 21.79 -34.03 14.58
N LYS A 106 23.11 -34.21 14.44
CA LYS A 106 23.92 -33.86 13.26
C LYS A 106 24.81 -35.05 12.91
N SER A 107 24.95 -35.32 11.61
CA SER A 107 25.99 -36.23 11.11
C SER A 107 27.31 -35.48 11.00
N PHE A 108 28.36 -36.07 11.52
CA PHE A 108 29.74 -35.56 11.45
C PHE A 108 30.59 -36.50 10.63
N TYR A 109 31.60 -35.98 9.94
CA TYR A 109 32.71 -36.78 9.45
C TYR A 109 33.74 -36.95 10.58
N VAL A 110 34.25 -38.18 10.72
CA VAL A 110 35.28 -38.56 11.69
C VAL A 110 36.31 -39.47 11.01
N GLN A 111 37.55 -39.39 11.49
CA GLN A 111 38.62 -40.28 11.07
C GLN A 111 38.67 -41.50 12.02
N ASN A 112 38.94 -42.68 11.46
CA ASN A 112 39.48 -43.82 12.20
C ASN A 112 41.01 -43.68 12.15
N MET A 113 41.69 -43.64 13.31
CA MET A 113 43.13 -43.41 13.39
C MET A 113 43.95 -44.69 13.17
N GLU A 114 43.38 -45.86 13.44
CA GLU A 114 43.99 -47.17 13.14
C GLU A 114 44.13 -47.40 11.62
N THR A 115 43.11 -47.08 10.82
CA THR A 115 43.07 -47.34 9.36
C THR A 115 43.26 -46.11 8.49
N ASN A 116 43.16 -44.90 9.05
CA ASN A 116 43.10 -43.61 8.34
C ASN A 116 41.86 -43.43 7.45
N ASP A 117 40.83 -44.28 7.58
CA ASP A 117 39.58 -44.16 6.82
C ASP A 117 38.65 -43.06 7.36
N PHE A 118 37.86 -42.46 6.45
CA PHE A 118 36.85 -41.47 6.78
C PHE A 118 35.45 -42.09 6.78
N SER A 119 34.79 -42.01 7.94
CA SER A 119 33.41 -42.45 8.12
C SER A 119 32.52 -41.28 8.53
N SER A 120 31.23 -41.54 8.80
CA SER A 120 30.34 -40.54 9.37
C SER A 120 29.48 -41.13 10.47
N ILE A 121 29.50 -40.47 11.64
CA ILE A 121 28.73 -40.83 12.83
C ILE A 121 27.61 -39.81 13.06
N SER A 122 26.57 -40.21 13.78
CA SER A 122 25.46 -39.33 14.16
C SER A 122 25.56 -38.99 15.65
N ALA A 123 25.69 -37.71 15.97
CA ALA A 123 25.78 -37.22 17.33
C ALA A 123 24.63 -36.28 17.67
N THR A 124 24.27 -36.19 18.95
CA THR A 124 23.18 -35.36 19.46
C THR A 124 23.71 -34.23 20.34
N LEU A 125 23.18 -33.03 20.17
CA LEU A 125 23.59 -31.82 20.89
C LEU A 125 23.04 -31.85 22.33
N LEU A 126 23.89 -32.16 23.32
CA LEU A 126 23.50 -32.24 24.74
C LEU A 126 23.79 -30.95 25.51
N TYR A 127 24.71 -30.10 25.04
CA TYR A 127 24.96 -28.77 25.56
C TYR A 127 25.18 -27.76 24.43
N SER A 128 24.58 -26.56 24.54
CA SER A 128 24.94 -25.42 23.69
C SER A 128 25.04 -24.18 24.57
N GLY A 129 26.21 -23.55 24.52
CA GLY A 129 26.64 -22.51 25.45
C GLY A 129 26.82 -21.15 24.80
N ALA A 130 27.76 -20.37 25.34
CA ALA A 130 28.20 -19.10 24.76
C ALA A 130 29.20 -19.30 23.61
N HIS A 131 30.17 -20.22 23.79
CA HIS A 131 31.30 -20.45 22.91
C HIS A 131 31.44 -21.92 22.45
N ALA A 132 30.72 -22.87 23.07
CA ALA A 132 30.74 -24.29 22.67
C ALA A 132 29.35 -24.90 22.34
N ASN A 133 29.38 -25.92 21.50
CA ASN A 133 28.32 -26.90 21.27
C ASN A 133 28.87 -28.32 21.54
N VAL A 134 28.38 -29.03 22.57
CA VAL A 134 28.82 -30.40 22.88
C VAL A 134 27.88 -31.42 22.24
N TRP A 135 28.41 -32.15 21.27
CA TRP A 135 27.77 -33.20 20.51
C TRP A 135 28.25 -34.55 21.01
N VAL A 136 27.34 -35.49 21.24
CA VAL A 136 27.64 -36.80 21.83
C VAL A 136 27.15 -37.91 20.92
N ASN A 137 28.03 -38.81 20.50
CA ASN A 137 27.65 -40.07 19.84
C ASN A 137 27.12 -41.07 20.87
N ASN A 138 26.22 -41.98 20.43
CA ASN A 138 25.64 -43.12 21.16
C ASN A 138 25.08 -42.94 22.60
N ASN A 139 25.11 -41.71 23.16
CA ASN A 139 25.02 -41.39 24.59
C ASN A 139 26.24 -41.87 25.41
N ASP A 140 27.44 -41.80 24.82
CA ASP A 140 28.72 -42.21 25.46
C ASP A 140 29.05 -41.38 26.71
N ILE A 141 28.52 -40.15 26.80
CA ILE A 141 28.37 -39.38 28.03
C ILE A 141 26.91 -38.90 28.21
N THR A 142 26.52 -38.64 29.45
CA THR A 142 25.19 -38.14 29.82
C THR A 142 25.00 -36.64 29.54
N GLU A 143 23.75 -36.18 29.66
CA GLU A 143 23.38 -34.78 29.49
C GLU A 143 24.04 -33.85 30.53
N ASP A 144 24.20 -34.31 31.77
CA ASP A 144 24.84 -33.53 32.84
C ASP A 144 26.36 -33.49 32.68
N GLU A 145 26.99 -34.61 32.27
CA GLU A 145 28.42 -34.69 31.94
C GLU A 145 28.78 -33.78 30.75
N ALA A 146 28.02 -33.83 29.66
CA ALA A 146 28.18 -32.91 28.53
C ALA A 146 27.96 -31.44 28.94
N ALA A 147 27.08 -31.19 29.90
CA ALA A 147 26.85 -29.87 30.46
C ALA A 147 27.84 -29.44 31.55
N LEU A 148 28.70 -30.33 32.07
CA LEU A 148 29.88 -29.96 32.84
C LEU A 148 30.99 -29.54 31.89
N LEU A 149 31.30 -30.40 30.92
CA LEU A 149 32.31 -30.20 29.88
C LEU A 149 32.13 -28.87 29.14
N GLY A 150 30.94 -28.64 28.57
CA GLY A 150 30.67 -27.40 27.82
C GLY A 150 30.66 -26.13 28.68
N LYS A 151 30.37 -26.22 29.98
CA LYS A 151 30.46 -25.08 30.91
C LYS A 151 31.90 -24.77 31.28
N GLU A 152 32.74 -25.79 31.50
CA GLU A 152 34.16 -25.58 31.80
C GLU A 152 34.86 -24.90 30.63
N PHE A 153 34.54 -25.33 29.40
CA PHE A 153 35.02 -24.66 28.19
C PHE A 153 34.56 -23.19 28.11
N ASP A 154 33.25 -22.94 28.16
CA ASP A 154 32.66 -21.59 28.09
C ASP A 154 33.20 -20.61 29.16
N ASN A 155 33.44 -21.08 30.39
CA ASN A 155 33.68 -20.22 31.55
C ASN A 155 35.16 -20.15 31.98
N LYS A 156 36.03 -21.05 31.50
CA LYS A 156 37.47 -21.04 31.81
C LYS A 156 38.35 -21.17 30.56
N ILE A 157 38.28 -22.31 29.88
CA ILE A 157 39.24 -22.69 28.82
C ILE A 157 39.22 -21.66 27.68
N TYR A 158 38.03 -21.30 27.19
CA TYR A 158 37.89 -20.33 26.10
C TYR A 158 38.59 -18.99 26.40
N GLN A 159 38.46 -18.49 27.64
CA GLN A 159 39.07 -17.21 28.04
C GLN A 159 40.58 -17.35 28.32
N SER A 160 40.99 -18.46 28.95
CA SER A 160 42.41 -18.82 29.17
C SER A 160 43.19 -18.69 27.87
N ASP A 161 42.72 -19.35 26.82
CA ASP A 161 43.54 -19.58 25.65
C ASP A 161 43.42 -18.38 24.67
N VAL A 162 42.28 -17.68 24.68
CA VAL A 162 42.13 -16.40 23.97
C VAL A 162 43.03 -15.31 24.54
N ASP A 163 43.19 -15.22 25.87
CA ASP A 163 44.08 -14.25 26.50
C ASP A 163 45.56 -14.57 26.26
N ASN A 164 45.96 -15.84 26.33
CA ASN A 164 47.37 -16.24 26.22
C ASN A 164 47.85 -16.47 24.77
N PHE A 165 47.00 -16.94 23.85
CA PHE A 165 47.40 -17.34 22.49
C PHE A 165 46.76 -16.48 21.39
N GLY A 166 45.43 -16.29 21.39
CA GLY A 166 44.76 -15.47 20.37
C GLY A 166 43.32 -15.88 20.07
N MET A 167 42.69 -15.25 19.08
CA MET A 167 41.31 -15.59 18.70
C MET A 167 41.27 -16.89 17.86
N PRO A 168 40.27 -17.77 18.04
CA PRO A 168 39.97 -18.85 17.10
C PRO A 168 39.33 -18.33 15.80
N SER A 169 39.09 -19.23 14.85
CA SER A 169 38.32 -18.95 13.64
C SER A 169 36.79 -18.91 13.89
N ASP A 170 36.03 -18.52 12.87
CA ASP A 170 34.55 -18.56 12.82
C ASP A 170 34.13 -18.74 11.35
N VAL A 171 34.46 -19.90 10.77
CA VAL A 171 34.28 -20.19 9.33
C VAL A 171 32.82 -20.46 8.97
N ASP A 172 32.01 -20.99 9.88
CA ASP A 172 30.58 -21.23 9.66
C ASP A 172 29.65 -20.09 10.13
N GLN A 173 30.23 -19.09 10.81
CA GLN A 173 29.57 -17.88 11.31
C GLN A 173 28.48 -18.15 12.38
N ASN A 174 28.62 -19.24 13.15
CA ASN A 174 27.80 -19.50 14.33
C ASN A 174 28.41 -18.93 15.64
N GLY A 175 29.71 -18.58 15.65
CA GLY A 175 30.39 -18.00 16.81
C GLY A 175 30.73 -19.00 17.93
N LYS A 176 30.61 -20.32 17.68
CA LYS A 176 30.90 -21.38 18.66
C LYS A 176 31.69 -22.53 18.04
N VAL A 177 32.59 -23.10 18.83
CA VAL A 177 33.30 -24.35 18.51
C VAL A 177 32.38 -25.54 18.76
N ASN A 178 32.49 -26.58 17.92
CA ASN A 178 31.83 -27.85 18.14
C ASN A 178 32.79 -28.82 18.86
N ILE A 179 32.34 -29.41 19.95
CA ILE A 179 33.05 -30.45 20.69
C ILE A 179 32.34 -31.76 20.36
N LEU A 180 33.03 -32.71 19.72
CA LEU A 180 32.44 -34.01 19.39
C LEU A 180 33.01 -35.11 20.30
N CYS A 181 32.20 -35.55 21.26
CA CYS A 181 32.52 -36.65 22.16
C CYS A 181 32.06 -37.99 21.55
N TYR A 182 33.00 -38.91 21.34
CA TYR A 182 32.75 -40.29 20.89
C TYR A 182 33.88 -41.23 21.33
N ASP A 183 33.71 -42.53 21.13
CA ASP A 183 34.74 -43.57 21.24
C ASP A 183 35.74 -43.42 20.06
N ILE A 184 36.91 -42.81 20.27
CA ILE A 184 37.85 -42.56 19.16
C ILE A 184 38.48 -43.89 18.71
N GLN A 185 38.29 -44.24 17.44
CA GLN A 185 38.76 -45.52 16.89
C GLN A 185 40.26 -45.44 16.57
N ASP A 186 41.09 -45.64 17.58
CA ASP A 186 42.56 -45.51 17.54
C ASP A 186 43.33 -46.84 17.74
N GLY A 187 42.62 -47.94 18.01
CA GLY A 187 43.19 -49.26 18.28
C GLY A 187 43.44 -49.56 19.76
N PHE A 188 43.08 -48.67 20.70
CA PHE A 188 43.27 -48.89 22.13
C PHE A 188 42.45 -50.08 22.66
N SER A 189 43.12 -51.22 22.86
CA SER A 189 42.52 -52.46 23.35
C SER A 189 42.66 -52.69 24.87
N GLY A 190 42.85 -51.62 25.64
CA GLY A 190 42.98 -51.66 27.10
C GLY A 190 44.40 -51.41 27.65
N SER A 191 45.40 -51.24 26.79
CA SER A 191 46.77 -50.85 27.17
C SER A 191 47.56 -50.33 25.97
N GLY A 192 48.34 -49.26 26.16
CA GLY A 192 49.17 -48.64 25.12
C GLY A 192 48.95 -47.13 25.04
N GLY A 193 49.46 -46.51 23.97
CA GLY A 193 49.08 -45.15 23.58
C GLY A 193 47.63 -45.07 23.12
N TYR A 194 47.03 -43.89 23.23
CA TYR A 194 45.69 -43.59 22.74
C TYR A 194 45.56 -42.10 22.37
N VAL A 195 44.60 -41.81 21.50
CA VAL A 195 44.28 -40.47 20.98
C VAL A 195 43.18 -39.86 21.85
N ALA A 196 43.59 -39.07 22.85
CA ALA A 196 42.68 -38.44 23.81
C ALA A 196 41.76 -37.37 23.16
N GLY A 197 42.27 -36.70 22.13
CA GLY A 197 41.57 -35.72 21.34
C GLY A 197 42.29 -35.54 20.02
N TYR A 198 41.71 -34.74 19.12
CA TYR A 198 42.43 -34.18 17.98
C TYR A 198 41.72 -32.94 17.43
N PHE A 199 42.49 -32.03 16.86
CA PHE A 199 42.02 -30.97 15.96
C PHE A 199 42.37 -31.32 14.51
N SER A 200 41.46 -31.05 13.56
CA SER A 200 41.72 -31.31 12.14
C SER A 200 41.51 -30.04 11.29
N PRO A 201 42.59 -29.38 10.84
CA PRO A 201 42.50 -28.15 10.03
C PRO A 201 41.60 -28.28 8.79
N ARG A 202 41.53 -29.49 8.21
CA ARG A 202 40.62 -29.91 7.13
C ARG A 202 39.16 -29.46 7.34
N ASP A 203 38.66 -29.48 8.57
CA ASP A 203 37.29 -29.10 8.89
C ASP A 203 36.99 -27.61 8.71
N LEU A 204 38.03 -26.78 8.56
CA LEU A 204 37.95 -25.35 8.24
C LEU A 204 37.95 -25.05 6.71
N TYR A 205 37.97 -26.08 5.86
CA TYR A 205 38.02 -25.96 4.39
C TYR A 205 36.81 -26.62 3.68
N GLN A 206 36.49 -26.17 2.46
CA GLN A 206 35.59 -26.92 1.57
C GLN A 206 36.32 -28.11 0.94
N TYR A 207 36.46 -29.18 1.71
CA TYR A 207 37.14 -30.42 1.32
C TYR A 207 36.21 -31.65 1.45
N SER A 208 36.62 -32.78 0.87
CA SER A 208 35.94 -34.07 1.10
C SER A 208 36.10 -34.48 2.57
N TYR A 209 35.06 -35.05 3.17
CA TYR A 209 35.05 -35.48 4.57
C TYR A 209 35.32 -34.36 5.60
N SER A 210 35.04 -33.11 5.22
CA SER A 210 35.08 -31.93 6.13
C SER A 210 33.69 -31.59 6.66
N ASN A 211 33.63 -31.24 7.93
CA ASN A 211 32.45 -30.78 8.66
C ASN A 211 32.12 -29.29 8.38
N GLN A 212 33.08 -28.51 7.85
CA GLN A 212 32.94 -27.10 7.48
C GLN A 212 32.44 -26.23 8.64
N SER A 213 33.14 -26.31 9.77
CA SER A 213 32.86 -25.65 11.04
C SER A 213 34.05 -25.80 11.98
N GLU A 214 34.27 -24.85 12.88
CA GLU A 214 35.11 -25.01 14.07
C GLU A 214 34.72 -26.30 14.81
N ILE A 215 35.63 -27.28 14.85
CA ILE A 215 35.43 -28.55 15.54
C ILE A 215 36.75 -29.08 16.07
N PHE A 216 36.71 -29.67 17.26
CA PHE A 216 37.69 -30.65 17.72
C PHE A 216 36.97 -31.85 18.32
N TYR A 217 37.71 -32.93 18.43
CA TYR A 217 37.23 -34.27 18.73
C TYR A 217 37.80 -34.68 20.07
N ILE A 218 36.98 -35.28 20.94
CA ILE A 218 37.39 -35.64 22.30
C ILE A 218 36.97 -37.08 22.56
N ASP A 219 37.91 -37.89 23.02
CA ASP A 219 37.68 -39.28 23.34
C ASP A 219 36.82 -39.47 24.61
N THR A 220 36.03 -40.54 24.60
CA THR A 220 35.27 -41.03 25.74
C THR A 220 35.82 -42.35 26.30
N TYR A 221 36.62 -43.12 25.57
CA TYR A 221 37.26 -44.36 26.00
C TYR A 221 38.64 -44.55 25.32
N PRO A 222 39.77 -44.51 26.06
CA PRO A 222 39.88 -44.58 27.52
C PRO A 222 39.88 -43.24 28.28
N LEU A 223 39.94 -42.07 27.62
CA LEU A 223 40.22 -40.76 28.26
C LEU A 223 39.31 -40.47 29.46
N MET A 224 37.99 -40.50 29.24
CA MET A 224 37.00 -40.25 30.30
C MET A 224 36.77 -41.49 31.18
N GLY A 225 37.66 -42.48 31.14
CA GLY A 225 37.63 -43.70 31.94
C GLY A 225 37.13 -44.92 31.17
N MET A 226 37.81 -46.05 31.39
CA MET A 226 37.47 -47.36 30.81
C MET A 226 36.19 -48.02 31.36
N SER A 227 35.36 -47.29 32.11
CA SER A 227 34.14 -47.78 32.75
C SER A 227 32.87 -47.27 32.05
N ALA A 228 31.72 -47.85 32.42
CA ALA A 228 30.40 -47.36 31.96
C ALA A 228 29.98 -46.03 32.61
N THR A 229 30.62 -45.62 33.71
CA THR A 229 30.56 -44.26 34.24
C THR A 229 31.79 -43.48 33.74
N LYS A 230 31.58 -42.24 33.32
CA LYS A 230 32.63 -41.39 32.75
C LYS A 230 33.03 -40.27 33.70
N ASP A 231 34.27 -39.82 33.58
CA ASP A 231 34.76 -38.60 34.24
C ASP A 231 35.20 -37.61 33.16
N VAL A 232 34.30 -36.69 32.82
CA VAL A 232 34.57 -35.62 31.84
C VAL A 232 35.66 -34.64 32.29
N SER A 233 36.03 -34.61 33.57
CA SER A 233 37.09 -33.71 34.04
C SER A 233 38.50 -34.12 33.57
N GLN A 234 38.69 -35.40 33.24
CA GLN A 234 39.92 -35.90 32.61
C GLN A 234 40.16 -35.29 31.23
N ALA A 235 39.11 -34.86 30.53
CA ALA A 235 39.21 -34.23 29.22
C ALA A 235 39.49 -32.72 29.26
N TYR A 236 39.54 -32.09 30.45
CA TYR A 236 39.59 -30.62 30.54
C TYR A 236 40.93 -30.03 30.07
N SER A 237 42.07 -30.72 30.23
CA SER A 237 43.34 -30.23 29.69
C SER A 237 43.44 -30.49 28.19
N THR A 238 43.03 -31.67 27.71
CA THR A 238 42.86 -31.96 26.28
C THR A 238 42.02 -30.89 25.57
N LEU A 239 40.93 -30.41 26.19
CA LEU A 239 40.11 -29.32 25.63
C LEU A 239 40.83 -27.97 25.47
N ALA A 240 41.84 -27.68 26.31
CA ALA A 240 42.70 -26.50 26.14
C ALA A 240 43.73 -26.74 25.01
N HIS A 241 44.30 -27.94 24.97
CA HIS A 241 45.23 -28.40 23.93
C HIS A 241 44.62 -28.31 22.52
N GLU A 242 43.48 -28.97 22.26
CA GLU A 242 42.80 -28.94 20.95
C GLU A 242 42.37 -27.52 20.52
N PHE A 243 42.01 -26.68 21.50
CA PHE A 243 41.61 -25.31 21.25
C PHE A 243 42.81 -24.40 20.96
N GLN A 244 43.98 -24.70 21.55
CA GLN A 244 45.24 -24.04 21.22
C GLN A 244 45.60 -24.26 19.75
N HIS A 245 45.65 -25.51 19.26
CA HIS A 245 45.95 -25.80 17.85
C HIS A 245 45.00 -25.04 16.90
N MET A 246 43.69 -25.00 17.22
CA MET A 246 42.71 -24.23 16.46
C MET A 246 42.99 -22.71 16.47
N ILE A 247 43.42 -22.15 17.60
CA ILE A 247 43.85 -20.76 17.70
C ILE A 247 45.13 -20.52 16.88
N ASN A 248 46.17 -21.36 17.02
CA ASN A 248 47.45 -21.15 16.36
C ASN A 248 47.29 -21.26 14.84
N PHE A 249 46.60 -22.30 14.35
CA PHE A 249 46.25 -22.45 12.94
C PHE A 249 45.50 -21.23 12.39
N ASN A 250 44.50 -20.71 13.13
CA ASN A 250 43.80 -19.50 12.72
C ASN A 250 44.73 -18.27 12.69
N GLN A 251 45.58 -18.08 13.69
CA GLN A 251 46.48 -16.92 13.76
C GLN A 251 47.58 -16.95 12.69
N LYS A 252 48.22 -18.10 12.43
CA LYS A 252 49.25 -18.24 11.39
C LYS A 252 48.63 -18.30 9.98
N VAL A 253 47.70 -19.22 9.73
CA VAL A 253 47.21 -19.53 8.37
C VAL A 253 46.11 -18.58 7.90
N PHE A 254 45.14 -18.21 8.76
CA PHE A 254 43.99 -17.38 8.33
C PHE A 254 44.14 -15.88 8.63
N VAL A 255 44.85 -15.49 9.70
CA VAL A 255 45.06 -14.08 10.06
C VAL A 255 46.34 -13.53 9.41
N GLN A 256 47.46 -14.25 9.48
CA GLN A 256 48.74 -13.81 8.90
C GLN A 256 48.94 -14.28 7.45
N GLY A 257 48.32 -15.40 7.05
CA GLY A 257 48.44 -15.93 5.68
C GLY A 257 49.70 -16.78 5.45
N LEU A 258 50.24 -17.36 6.52
CA LEU A 258 51.43 -18.21 6.55
C LEU A 258 51.06 -19.69 6.34
N THR A 259 52.07 -20.55 6.41
CA THR A 259 51.92 -22.00 6.60
C THR A 259 51.54 -22.33 8.05
N ASP A 260 51.24 -23.60 8.27
CA ASP A 260 51.13 -24.25 9.57
C ASP A 260 52.45 -24.14 10.36
N THR A 261 52.38 -24.25 11.68
CA THR A 261 53.54 -24.17 12.61
C THR A 261 54.35 -25.47 12.60
N ASP A 262 55.67 -25.40 12.80
CA ASP A 262 56.51 -26.57 13.09
C ASP A 262 55.90 -27.39 14.25
N THR A 263 55.72 -28.71 14.06
CA THR A 263 55.00 -29.57 15.02
C THR A 263 55.52 -29.44 16.45
N TRP A 264 56.84 -29.44 16.66
CA TRP A 264 57.43 -29.31 18.00
C TRP A 264 57.08 -27.99 18.71
N MET A 265 56.87 -26.90 17.95
CA MET A 265 56.46 -25.61 18.49
C MET A 265 54.94 -25.53 18.67
N ASP A 266 54.14 -26.11 17.76
CA ASP A 266 52.68 -26.19 17.88
C ASP A 266 52.29 -26.97 19.15
N GLU A 267 52.82 -28.18 19.29
CA GLU A 267 52.61 -29.09 20.42
C GLU A 267 53.13 -28.51 21.74
N GLY A 268 54.30 -27.85 21.70
CA GLY A 268 54.84 -27.11 22.84
C GLY A 268 53.90 -26.01 23.33
N LEU A 269 53.25 -25.28 22.42
CA LEU A 269 52.27 -24.25 22.76
C LEU A 269 50.96 -24.86 23.29
N SER A 270 50.50 -25.98 22.74
CA SER A 270 49.32 -26.70 23.23
C SER A 270 49.51 -27.28 24.63
N MET A 271 50.68 -27.85 24.94
CA MET A 271 51.01 -28.26 26.31
C MET A 271 51.19 -27.06 27.25
N ALA A 272 51.66 -25.91 26.77
CA ALA A 272 51.62 -24.68 27.56
C ALA A 272 50.19 -24.24 27.88
N ALA A 273 49.21 -24.45 26.98
CA ALA A 273 47.79 -24.19 27.28
C ALA A 273 47.28 -25.09 28.42
N GLU A 274 47.67 -26.37 28.44
CA GLU A 274 47.30 -27.29 29.52
C GLU A 274 47.85 -26.85 30.88
N GLN A 275 49.11 -26.42 30.96
CA GLN A 275 49.69 -25.90 32.20
C GLN A 275 49.05 -24.56 32.63
N ILE A 276 48.71 -23.69 31.67
CA ILE A 276 48.04 -22.41 31.96
C ILE A 276 46.63 -22.63 32.50
N TYR A 277 45.87 -23.55 31.90
CA TYR A 277 44.51 -23.89 32.33
C TYR A 277 44.50 -24.63 33.69
N THR A 278 45.37 -25.61 33.89
CA THR A 278 45.45 -26.36 35.16
C THR A 278 46.11 -25.57 36.29
N GLY A 279 46.97 -24.60 35.96
CA GLY A 279 47.77 -23.85 36.92
C GLY A 279 48.90 -24.66 37.57
N ALA A 280 49.27 -25.81 37.00
CA ALA A 280 50.24 -26.75 37.57
C ALA A 280 51.11 -27.40 36.49
N PRO A 281 52.37 -27.80 36.80
CA PRO A 281 53.24 -28.49 35.85
C PRO A 281 52.66 -29.82 35.36
N LEU A 282 52.93 -30.14 34.09
CA LEU A 282 52.55 -31.42 33.46
C LEU A 282 53.47 -32.55 33.94
N ASN A 283 53.16 -33.08 35.12
CA ASN A 283 53.94 -34.13 35.78
C ASN A 283 54.07 -35.41 34.93
N ASP A 284 53.10 -35.71 34.07
CA ASP A 284 53.15 -36.83 33.13
C ASP A 284 54.24 -36.66 32.06
N ARG A 285 54.47 -35.42 31.58
CA ARG A 285 55.56 -35.09 30.64
C ARG A 285 56.92 -35.07 31.35
N ILE A 286 56.96 -34.64 32.62
CA ILE A 286 58.16 -34.71 33.48
C ILE A 286 58.52 -36.17 33.80
N ASP A 287 57.54 -37.01 34.13
CA ASP A 287 57.71 -38.44 34.39
C ASP A 287 58.14 -39.19 33.12
N TYR A 288 57.53 -38.89 31.96
CA TYR A 288 57.96 -39.50 30.70
C TYR A 288 59.39 -39.10 30.34
N TYR A 289 59.74 -37.81 30.43
CA TYR A 289 61.14 -37.37 30.33
C TYR A 289 62.02 -38.19 31.27
N ASN A 290 61.70 -38.22 32.57
CA ASN A 290 62.48 -38.87 33.62
C ASN A 290 62.74 -40.36 33.36
N GLU A 291 61.77 -41.07 32.79
CA GLU A 291 61.86 -42.50 32.56
C GLU A 291 62.39 -42.88 31.17
N ASP A 292 62.39 -41.99 30.18
CA ASP A 292 62.69 -42.39 28.80
C ASP A 292 64.18 -42.70 28.45
N ALA A 293 64.38 -43.72 27.61
CA ALA A 293 65.67 -44.22 27.15
C ALA A 293 66.11 -43.66 25.78
N ASP A 294 65.21 -43.18 24.92
CA ASP A 294 65.55 -42.61 23.61
C ASP A 294 65.97 -41.13 23.72
N ILE A 295 65.35 -40.35 24.63
CA ILE A 295 65.89 -39.07 25.11
C ILE A 295 67.33 -39.24 25.60
N THR A 296 67.61 -40.33 26.34
CA THR A 296 68.96 -40.65 26.84
C THR A 296 69.93 -40.99 25.70
N LYS A 297 69.45 -41.43 24.54
CA LYS A 297 70.24 -41.71 23.32
C LYS A 297 70.32 -40.50 22.37
N GLY A 298 69.80 -39.34 22.76
CA GLY A 298 69.89 -38.12 21.96
C GLY A 298 68.66 -37.79 21.13
N HIS A 299 67.45 -38.20 21.56
CA HIS A 299 66.20 -37.81 20.90
C HIS A 299 66.13 -36.29 20.69
N SER A 300 65.66 -35.92 19.51
CA SER A 300 65.64 -34.54 19.04
C SER A 300 64.46 -33.76 19.61
N LEU A 301 64.66 -32.46 19.86
CA LEU A 301 63.56 -31.52 20.07
C LEU A 301 62.77 -31.29 18.76
N LEU A 302 63.47 -31.11 17.64
CA LEU A 302 62.91 -30.59 16.38
C LEU A 302 62.31 -31.66 15.45
N TYR A 303 62.98 -32.80 15.30
CA TYR A 303 62.49 -33.94 14.52
C TYR A 303 61.39 -34.72 15.27
N TRP A 304 60.16 -34.59 14.79
CA TRP A 304 58.98 -35.28 15.30
C TRP A 304 58.93 -36.73 14.79
N ASP A 305 59.10 -37.70 15.70
CA ASP A 305 59.27 -39.10 15.32
C ASP A 305 57.93 -39.87 15.30
N TYR A 306 57.13 -39.63 14.26
CA TYR A 306 55.77 -40.18 14.07
C TYR A 306 55.70 -41.72 14.01
N GLU A 307 56.79 -42.40 13.68
CA GLU A 307 56.87 -43.88 13.63
C GLU A 307 57.71 -44.49 14.79
N GLY A 308 58.17 -43.65 15.72
CA GLY A 308 59.04 -44.02 16.85
C GLY A 308 58.55 -43.44 18.18
N ASP A 309 59.46 -42.92 19.02
CA ASP A 309 59.07 -42.32 20.30
C ASP A 309 58.67 -40.85 20.15
N THR A 310 57.41 -40.63 19.78
CA THR A 310 56.83 -39.28 19.77
C THR A 310 56.56 -38.75 21.19
N LEU A 311 56.40 -39.60 22.22
CA LEU A 311 56.21 -39.16 23.62
C LEU A 311 57.46 -38.47 24.17
N ALA A 312 58.65 -38.88 23.72
CA ALA A 312 59.88 -38.12 23.95
C ALA A 312 59.83 -36.71 23.33
N ASN A 313 59.27 -36.54 22.13
CA ASN A 313 59.10 -35.21 21.53
C ASN A 313 58.14 -34.32 22.32
N TYR A 314 56.98 -34.83 22.76
CA TYR A 314 56.06 -34.09 23.66
C TYR A 314 56.80 -33.64 24.92
N SER A 315 57.53 -34.56 25.56
CA SER A 315 58.24 -34.30 26.82
C SER A 315 59.30 -33.21 26.68
N LEU A 316 60.10 -33.25 25.60
CA LEU A 316 61.13 -32.23 25.33
C LEU A 316 60.52 -30.88 24.94
N SER A 317 59.44 -30.86 24.16
CA SER A 317 58.81 -29.63 23.67
C SER A 317 58.12 -28.85 24.80
N TYR A 318 57.43 -29.55 25.70
CA TYR A 318 56.90 -28.97 26.93
C TYR A 318 58.02 -28.33 27.79
N LEU A 319 59.08 -29.08 28.09
CA LEU A 319 60.19 -28.60 28.91
C LEU A 319 60.93 -27.42 28.25
N PHE A 320 61.04 -27.40 26.92
CA PHE A 320 61.65 -26.29 26.19
C PHE A 320 60.80 -25.00 26.24
N MET A 321 59.47 -25.11 26.14
CA MET A 321 58.59 -23.95 26.24
C MET A 321 58.56 -23.35 27.65
N GLU A 322 58.65 -24.19 28.68
CA GLU A 322 58.80 -23.75 30.08
C GLU A 322 60.16 -23.10 30.33
N TYR A 323 61.23 -23.69 29.79
CA TYR A 323 62.57 -23.10 29.82
C TYR A 323 62.61 -21.73 29.13
N LEU A 324 62.07 -21.61 27.90
CA LEU A 324 61.98 -20.35 27.16
C LEU A 324 61.21 -19.27 27.95
N LYS A 325 60.08 -19.63 28.58
CA LYS A 325 59.31 -18.73 29.45
C LYS A 325 60.15 -18.25 30.65
N ALA A 326 60.87 -19.16 31.30
CA ALA A 326 61.73 -18.84 32.44
C ALA A 326 62.91 -17.92 32.05
N GLN A 327 63.57 -18.18 30.91
CA GLN A 327 64.68 -17.34 30.45
C GLN A 327 64.22 -15.94 30.01
N CYS A 328 63.07 -15.81 29.34
CA CYS A 328 62.57 -14.50 28.88
C CYS A 328 62.00 -13.61 29.99
N GLY A 329 61.56 -14.18 31.12
CA GLY A 329 61.04 -13.43 32.28
C GLY A 329 59.70 -12.69 32.06
N GLN A 330 59.05 -12.83 30.90
CA GLN A 330 57.77 -12.16 30.60
C GLN A 330 56.52 -12.97 30.98
N GLY A 331 56.71 -14.18 31.54
CA GLY A 331 55.63 -15.15 31.76
C GLY A 331 54.92 -15.55 30.47
N ASN A 332 53.66 -15.99 30.58
CA ASN A 332 52.89 -16.54 29.46
C ASN A 332 52.72 -15.62 28.24
N THR A 333 53.02 -14.32 28.37
CA THR A 333 52.92 -13.37 27.25
C THR A 333 53.86 -13.71 26.09
N ILE A 334 54.92 -14.49 26.33
CA ILE A 334 55.80 -14.98 25.25
C ILE A 334 55.05 -15.84 24.22
N TYR A 335 54.03 -16.59 24.62
CA TYR A 335 53.32 -17.50 23.72
C TYR A 335 52.48 -16.72 22.69
N LYS A 336 51.85 -15.62 23.14
CA LYS A 336 51.19 -14.68 22.23
C LYS A 336 52.16 -14.02 21.26
N GLU A 337 53.40 -13.78 21.70
CA GLU A 337 54.44 -13.21 20.84
C GLU A 337 54.96 -14.23 19.82
N LEU A 338 55.23 -15.49 20.19
CA LEU A 338 55.56 -16.57 19.25
C LEU A 338 54.50 -16.74 18.15
N ILE A 339 53.22 -16.69 18.53
CA ILE A 339 52.11 -16.82 17.59
C ILE A 339 51.98 -15.58 16.68
N SER A 340 52.31 -14.40 17.21
CA SER A 340 52.29 -13.13 16.47
C SER A 340 53.55 -12.86 15.62
N ASP A 341 54.59 -13.67 15.76
CA ASP A 341 55.81 -13.59 14.95
C ASP A 341 55.53 -14.08 13.51
N PRO A 342 56.08 -13.41 12.47
CA PRO A 342 55.83 -13.75 11.08
C PRO A 342 56.47 -15.06 10.59
N HIS A 343 57.26 -15.77 11.42
CA HIS A 343 57.82 -17.08 11.10
C HIS A 343 57.01 -18.21 11.75
N THR A 344 57.05 -19.41 11.16
CA THR A 344 56.33 -20.61 11.63
C THR A 344 57.24 -21.66 12.25
N ASP A 345 58.54 -21.38 12.27
CA ASP A 345 59.64 -22.28 12.60
C ASP A 345 60.51 -21.72 13.75
N TYR A 346 61.70 -22.30 13.96
CA TYR A 346 62.69 -21.85 14.94
C TYR A 346 63.02 -20.34 14.89
N GLN A 347 62.80 -19.64 13.76
CA GLN A 347 63.10 -18.21 13.64
C GLN A 347 62.21 -17.35 14.55
N ALA A 348 60.98 -17.81 14.86
CA ALA A 348 60.12 -17.14 15.84
C ALA A 348 60.72 -17.18 17.26
N VAL A 349 61.31 -18.32 17.65
CA VAL A 349 62.00 -18.45 18.95
C VAL A 349 63.31 -17.65 18.94
N GLN A 350 64.07 -17.68 17.82
CA GLN A 350 65.28 -16.88 17.66
C GLN A 350 65.04 -15.37 17.86
N ASN A 351 63.92 -14.84 17.36
CA ASN A 351 63.54 -13.43 17.55
C ASN A 351 63.26 -13.12 19.03
N ILE A 352 62.66 -14.06 19.78
CA ILE A 352 62.40 -13.92 21.22
C ILE A 352 63.68 -14.02 22.05
N ILE A 353 64.60 -14.94 21.73
CA ILE A 353 65.93 -15.05 22.36
C ILE A 353 66.68 -13.72 22.22
N HIS A 354 66.79 -13.19 21.00
CA HIS A 354 67.45 -11.92 20.73
C HIS A 354 66.79 -10.70 21.42
N LYS A 355 65.50 -10.79 21.74
CA LYS A 355 64.72 -9.68 22.33
C LYS A 355 64.81 -9.64 23.87
N TYR A 356 64.86 -10.80 24.52
CA TYR A 356 64.72 -10.90 25.98
C TYR A 356 65.89 -11.57 26.71
N ILE A 357 66.79 -12.27 26.02
CA ILE A 357 67.84 -13.09 26.62
C ILE A 357 69.22 -12.50 26.28
N ASP A 358 69.68 -12.65 25.04
CA ASP A 358 70.91 -12.02 24.53
C ASP A 358 70.77 -11.80 23.00
N PRO A 359 71.00 -10.58 22.48
CA PRO A 359 70.93 -10.27 21.05
C PRO A 359 71.98 -10.96 20.16
N ASN A 360 72.87 -11.76 20.71
CA ASN A 360 73.90 -12.53 19.99
C ASN A 360 73.75 -14.05 20.17
N LEU A 361 72.85 -14.53 21.03
CA LEU A 361 72.70 -15.96 21.33
C LEU A 361 71.84 -16.65 20.24
N SER A 362 72.44 -17.63 19.56
CA SER A 362 71.72 -18.38 18.53
C SER A 362 70.75 -19.40 19.12
N PHE A 363 69.73 -19.78 18.35
CA PHE A 363 68.79 -20.84 18.70
C PHE A 363 69.50 -22.19 18.94
N GLY A 364 70.56 -22.49 18.18
CA GLY A 364 71.38 -23.68 18.37
C GLY A 364 72.04 -23.74 19.75
N GLN A 365 72.74 -22.67 20.14
CA GLN A 365 73.32 -22.52 21.47
C GLN A 365 72.24 -22.58 22.56
N PHE A 366 71.09 -21.93 22.35
CA PHE A 366 69.98 -21.95 23.30
C PHE A 366 69.36 -23.34 23.49
N MET A 367 69.40 -24.22 22.47
CA MET A 367 69.08 -25.63 22.64
C MET A 367 70.12 -26.34 23.50
N THR A 368 71.41 -26.06 23.35
CA THR A 368 72.47 -26.58 24.22
C THR A 368 72.31 -26.06 25.67
N ASP A 369 71.98 -24.79 25.86
CA ASP A 369 71.70 -24.19 27.18
C ASP A 369 70.48 -24.84 27.85
N PHE A 370 69.41 -25.11 27.10
CA PHE A 370 68.25 -25.88 27.55
C PHE A 370 68.66 -27.29 28.02
N ARG A 371 69.48 -27.99 27.25
CA ARG A 371 69.95 -29.34 27.62
C ARG A 371 70.87 -29.32 28.83
N ALA A 372 71.65 -28.25 29.03
CA ALA A 372 72.40 -28.01 30.26
C ALA A 372 71.48 -27.70 31.46
N ALA A 373 70.38 -26.97 31.26
CA ALA A 373 69.37 -26.69 32.27
C ALA A 373 68.62 -27.95 32.76
N LEU A 374 68.44 -28.95 31.90
CA LEU A 374 67.93 -30.28 32.28
C LEU A 374 68.92 -31.10 33.15
N VAL A 375 70.20 -30.70 33.19
CA VAL A 375 71.28 -31.40 33.91
C VAL A 375 71.61 -30.70 35.23
N LEU A 376 72.05 -29.44 35.17
CA LEU A 376 72.54 -28.71 36.34
C LEU A 376 71.41 -28.15 37.20
N LYS A 377 70.35 -27.61 36.57
CA LYS A 377 69.16 -27.05 37.22
C LYS A 377 69.49 -25.89 38.18
N GLU A 378 70.41 -25.02 37.78
CA GLU A 378 70.87 -23.88 38.60
C GLU A 378 69.73 -22.87 38.89
N ASP A 379 69.75 -22.27 40.09
CA ASP A 379 68.79 -21.23 40.50
C ASP A 379 68.86 -19.96 39.62
N THR A 380 69.98 -19.74 38.93
CA THR A 380 70.26 -18.56 38.11
C THR A 380 71.08 -18.94 36.86
N GLY A 381 71.33 -17.96 35.98
CA GLY A 381 72.06 -18.21 34.74
C GLY A 381 71.23 -18.91 33.66
N LEU A 382 71.88 -19.41 32.61
CA LEU A 382 71.22 -20.12 31.50
C LEU A 382 71.01 -21.61 31.83
N TYR A 383 71.87 -22.23 32.64
CA TYR A 383 71.86 -23.66 32.94
C TYR A 383 70.85 -24.08 34.04
N GLY A 384 69.67 -23.46 34.06
CA GLY A 384 68.59 -23.86 34.96
C GLY A 384 67.28 -23.07 34.79
N PHE A 385 66.21 -23.56 35.41
CA PHE A 385 64.84 -23.04 35.30
C PHE A 385 64.56 -21.84 36.23
N LYS A 386 65.58 -21.00 36.48
CA LYS A 386 65.49 -19.80 37.37
C LYS A 386 64.96 -20.08 38.78
N GLY A 387 65.22 -21.27 39.32
CA GLY A 387 64.73 -21.70 40.64
C GLY A 387 63.24 -22.09 40.67
N ASP A 388 62.60 -22.40 39.53
CA ASP A 388 61.27 -23.00 39.54
C ASP A 388 61.33 -24.48 39.98
N THR A 389 60.98 -24.67 41.26
CA THR A 389 60.93 -25.97 41.95
C THR A 389 60.06 -27.04 41.28
N ALA A 390 59.23 -26.69 40.30
CA ALA A 390 58.55 -27.65 39.43
C ALA A 390 59.51 -28.63 38.74
N PHE A 391 60.73 -28.18 38.44
CA PHE A 391 61.70 -28.92 37.62
C PHE A 391 62.83 -29.57 38.45
N ASP A 392 62.83 -29.40 39.78
CA ASP A 392 63.77 -30.06 40.71
C ASP A 392 63.82 -31.58 40.51
N GLY A 393 62.65 -32.17 40.23
CA GLY A 393 62.44 -33.60 40.02
C GLY A 393 62.98 -34.17 38.70
N LEU A 394 63.55 -33.36 37.81
CA LEU A 394 64.17 -33.84 36.58
C LEU A 394 65.43 -34.67 36.87
N LYS A 395 65.50 -35.88 36.30
CA LYS A 395 66.62 -36.82 36.40
C LYS A 395 67.67 -36.52 35.32
N VAL A 396 68.95 -36.53 35.69
CA VAL A 396 70.06 -36.38 34.75
C VAL A 396 70.15 -37.61 33.84
N LYS A 397 70.15 -37.40 32.53
CA LYS A 397 70.11 -38.46 31.50
C LYS A 397 71.49 -38.84 30.99
N THR A 398 72.25 -39.59 31.79
CA THR A 398 73.60 -40.02 31.40
C THR A 398 73.58 -41.15 30.38
N TYR A 399 74.14 -40.90 29.20
CA TYR A 399 74.37 -41.87 28.14
C TYR A 399 75.65 -42.69 28.38
N SER A 400 75.59 -44.01 28.17
CA SER A 400 76.70 -44.96 28.41
C SER A 400 77.21 -45.69 27.16
N GLY A 401 76.67 -45.37 25.98
CA GLY A 401 77.00 -46.06 24.72
C GLY A 401 78.27 -45.54 24.03
N SER A 402 78.50 -46.03 22.80
CA SER A 402 79.52 -45.50 21.90
C SER A 402 79.02 -44.25 21.15
N SER A 403 79.89 -43.64 20.34
CA SER A 403 79.51 -42.68 19.30
C SER A 403 78.29 -43.11 18.49
N ILE A 404 77.47 -42.14 18.12
CA ILE A 404 76.19 -42.28 17.42
C ILE A 404 76.05 -41.13 16.40
N HIS A 405 74.98 -41.15 15.60
CA HIS A 405 74.49 -39.93 14.96
C HIS A 405 73.36 -39.33 15.80
N ILE A 406 73.36 -38.02 15.97
CA ILE A 406 72.27 -37.28 16.62
C ILE A 406 71.68 -36.24 15.65
N LYS A 407 70.36 -36.11 15.69
CA LYS A 407 69.61 -35.18 14.84
C LYS A 407 69.73 -33.74 15.35
N GLY A 408 69.48 -32.74 14.49
CA GLY A 408 69.43 -31.32 14.89
C GLY A 408 68.49 -31.09 16.07
N GLY A 409 68.97 -30.42 17.13
CA GLY A 409 68.26 -30.28 18.41
C GLY A 409 68.23 -31.54 19.29
N GLY A 410 68.97 -32.60 18.94
CA GLY A 410 69.25 -33.78 19.76
C GLY A 410 70.54 -33.62 20.56
N SER A 411 70.64 -34.29 21.71
CA SER A 411 71.81 -34.19 22.60
C SER A 411 71.98 -35.37 23.54
N ILE A 412 73.21 -35.80 23.81
CA ILE A 412 73.54 -36.77 24.86
C ILE A 412 74.37 -36.11 25.97
N VAL A 413 74.18 -36.57 27.20
CA VAL A 413 74.93 -36.10 28.38
C VAL A 413 75.76 -37.27 28.91
N LYS A 414 77.03 -37.02 29.26
CA LYS A 414 77.96 -38.02 29.81
C LYS A 414 78.51 -37.51 31.15
N ALA A 415 78.50 -38.35 32.17
CA ALA A 415 79.15 -38.05 33.45
C ALA A 415 80.69 -38.12 33.32
N LEU A 416 81.41 -37.17 33.93
CA LEU A 416 82.88 -37.15 33.98
C LEU A 416 83.37 -37.36 35.42
N SER A 417 84.55 -37.96 35.60
CA SER A 417 85.16 -38.14 36.93
C SER A 417 85.99 -36.92 37.35
N SER A 418 86.62 -36.25 36.38
CA SER A 418 87.19 -34.91 36.50
C SER A 418 86.86 -34.10 35.25
N LYS A 419 86.91 -32.76 35.34
CA LYS A 419 86.92 -31.89 34.15
C LYS A 419 88.08 -32.18 33.19
N ASP A 420 89.15 -32.79 33.66
CA ASP A 420 90.29 -33.21 32.82
C ASP A 420 89.91 -34.35 31.84
N ASP A 421 88.80 -35.06 32.09
CA ASP A 421 88.27 -36.12 31.22
C ASP A 421 87.52 -35.58 29.99
N PHE A 422 87.21 -34.27 29.96
CA PHE A 422 86.50 -33.62 28.85
C PHE A 422 87.40 -33.51 27.62
N GLN A 423 86.96 -34.07 26.48
CA GLN A 423 87.75 -34.10 25.25
C GLN A 423 86.86 -33.97 24.01
N VAL A 424 87.11 -32.97 23.16
CA VAL A 424 86.38 -32.76 21.90
C VAL A 424 87.00 -33.60 20.77
N PRO A 425 86.30 -34.55 20.16
CA PRO A 425 86.83 -35.33 19.03
C PRO A 425 87.01 -34.45 17.78
N SER A 426 88.07 -34.70 17.01
CA SER A 426 88.34 -33.99 15.75
C SER A 426 87.54 -34.53 14.55
N ASP A 427 86.73 -35.56 14.75
CA ASP A 427 85.91 -36.25 13.74
C ASP A 427 84.39 -36.15 14.03
N LYS A 428 83.98 -35.23 14.92
CA LYS A 428 82.60 -34.81 15.09
C LYS A 428 82.05 -34.14 13.81
N GLY A 429 80.73 -34.08 13.66
CA GLY A 429 80.06 -33.22 12.68
C GLY A 429 80.34 -31.74 12.90
N ASP A 430 80.12 -30.89 11.89
CA ASP A 430 80.46 -29.46 11.97
C ASP A 430 79.60 -28.76 13.04
N ASP A 431 78.29 -29.01 13.06
CA ASP A 431 77.31 -28.40 13.97
C ASP A 431 77.12 -29.15 15.30
N VAL A 432 77.88 -30.24 15.52
CA VAL A 432 77.95 -30.92 16.82
C VAL A 432 78.81 -30.11 17.80
N THR A 433 78.27 -29.65 18.92
CA THR A 433 79.03 -28.97 19.97
C THR A 433 79.33 -29.88 21.15
N TYR A 434 80.36 -29.51 21.91
CA TYR A 434 80.83 -30.19 23.12
C TYR A 434 80.96 -29.14 24.23
N THR A 435 80.19 -29.30 25.30
CA THR A 435 80.12 -28.34 26.40
C THR A 435 80.45 -29.05 27.71
N LEU A 436 81.45 -28.55 28.43
CA LEU A 436 81.72 -28.94 29.81
C LEU A 436 80.75 -28.21 30.74
N LEU A 437 80.04 -28.97 31.57
CA LEU A 437 79.12 -28.46 32.58
C LEU A 437 79.72 -28.74 33.97
N GLU A 438 79.92 -27.71 34.80
CA GLU A 438 80.37 -27.83 36.19
C GLU A 438 79.23 -27.40 37.14
N LYS A 439 78.96 -28.19 38.17
CA LYS A 439 77.88 -27.94 39.14
C LYS A 439 78.17 -26.69 39.97
N GLY A 440 77.31 -25.67 39.87
CA GLY A 440 77.53 -24.32 40.38
C GLY A 440 78.10 -23.32 39.37
N ASP A 441 78.33 -23.70 38.10
CA ASP A 441 78.55 -22.73 37.02
C ASP A 441 77.21 -22.30 36.41
N ALA A 442 76.87 -21.03 36.62
CA ALA A 442 75.69 -20.40 36.03
C ALA A 442 75.93 -19.86 34.59
N GLY A 443 77.15 -20.02 34.05
CA GLY A 443 77.59 -19.50 32.75
C GLY A 443 78.22 -18.11 32.85
N ALA A 444 79.36 -17.99 33.56
CA ALA A 444 79.96 -16.70 33.92
C ALA A 444 81.13 -16.20 33.04
N VAL A 445 81.34 -14.88 32.98
CA VAL A 445 82.34 -14.18 32.12
C VAL A 445 83.36 -13.45 32.99
N THR A 446 84.68 -13.69 32.85
CA THR A 446 85.68 -13.18 33.83
C THR A 446 87.07 -12.76 33.30
N SER A 447 87.59 -11.65 33.86
CA SER A 447 89.00 -11.28 34.05
C SER A 447 89.05 -10.07 35.03
N LEU A 448 90.18 -9.68 35.63
CA LEU A 448 90.23 -8.39 36.33
C LEU A 448 90.16 -7.26 35.29
N SER A 449 89.01 -6.64 35.21
CA SER A 449 88.58 -5.75 34.15
C SER A 449 89.12 -4.33 34.37
N LYS A 450 89.72 -3.78 33.31
CA LYS A 450 89.84 -2.34 33.13
C LYS A 450 88.43 -1.74 33.32
N PRO A 451 88.19 -0.83 34.29
CA PRO A 451 86.85 -0.45 34.71
C PRO A 451 86.02 0.01 33.52
N SER A 452 84.88 -0.66 33.31
CA SER A 452 83.90 -0.35 32.28
C SER A 452 83.07 0.85 32.76
N VAL A 453 83.70 2.02 32.67
CA VAL A 453 83.09 3.30 33.05
C VAL A 453 81.99 3.63 32.04
N GLN A 454 80.77 3.79 32.53
CA GLN A 454 79.66 4.27 31.71
C GLN A 454 79.97 5.71 31.26
N THR A 455 79.57 6.08 30.04
CA THR A 455 79.80 7.44 29.52
C THR A 455 79.35 8.49 30.53
N VAL A 456 80.24 9.38 30.96
CA VAL A 456 79.90 10.44 31.93
C VAL A 456 79.50 11.69 31.16
N GLY A 457 78.35 12.26 31.50
CA GLY A 457 77.83 13.49 30.92
C GLY A 457 78.17 14.73 31.75
N ASP A 458 78.10 15.89 31.12
CA ASP A 458 78.26 17.22 31.73
C ASP A 458 77.25 17.51 32.86
N ASN A 459 76.15 16.75 32.91
CA ASN A 459 75.16 16.80 33.98
C ASN A 459 75.30 15.73 35.07
N ASP A 460 76.16 14.73 34.90
CA ASP A 460 76.25 13.59 35.80
C ASP A 460 77.09 13.93 37.06
N THR A 461 76.65 13.44 38.23
CA THR A 461 77.31 13.63 39.53
C THR A 461 77.82 12.32 40.13
N VAL A 462 77.83 11.26 39.33
CA VAL A 462 78.37 9.95 39.66
C VAL A 462 79.12 9.43 38.45
N VAL A 463 80.21 8.72 38.69
CA VAL A 463 80.86 7.85 37.72
C VAL A 463 80.44 6.43 38.07
N THR A 464 79.47 5.93 37.32
CA THR A 464 78.99 4.55 37.41
C THR A 464 79.72 3.66 36.42
N GLY A 465 79.81 2.38 36.74
CA GLY A 465 80.42 1.39 35.86
C GLY A 465 80.49 0.03 36.52
N THR A 466 80.99 -0.94 35.76
CA THR A 466 81.42 -2.23 36.32
C THR A 466 82.94 -2.30 36.37
N ALA A 467 83.42 -2.91 37.44
CA ALA A 467 84.75 -3.48 37.54
C ALA A 467 84.60 -4.78 38.33
N ASP A 468 85.66 -5.22 39.00
CA ASP A 468 85.68 -6.55 39.60
C ASP A 468 85.09 -6.53 41.02
N PRO A 469 84.33 -7.54 41.47
CA PRO A 469 83.67 -7.52 42.77
C PRO A 469 84.59 -7.22 43.97
N ASN A 470 84.13 -6.34 44.85
CA ASN A 470 84.77 -5.94 46.11
C ASN A 470 86.17 -5.27 46.00
N VAL A 471 86.50 -4.61 44.88
CA VAL A 471 87.69 -3.74 44.74
C VAL A 471 87.36 -2.27 45.04
N ALA A 472 88.38 -1.44 45.33
CA ALA A 472 88.22 0.01 45.40
C ALA A 472 88.26 0.62 43.99
N VAL A 473 87.54 1.73 43.78
CA VAL A 473 87.48 2.46 42.50
C VAL A 473 87.74 3.94 42.75
N LYS A 474 88.65 4.54 41.98
CA LYS A 474 89.09 5.94 42.15
C LYS A 474 88.92 6.70 40.84
N VAL A 475 88.45 7.95 40.95
CA VAL A 475 88.24 8.88 39.83
C VAL A 475 89.09 10.12 40.04
N ALA A 476 89.92 10.46 39.05
CA ALA A 476 90.81 11.62 39.07
C ALA A 476 90.62 12.53 37.85
N VAL A 477 90.97 13.81 38.02
CA VAL A 477 91.06 14.83 36.96
C VAL A 477 92.39 15.55 37.12
N ASN A 478 93.17 15.67 36.04
CA ASN A 478 94.53 16.26 36.06
C ASN A 478 95.43 15.66 37.16
N GLY A 479 95.37 14.33 37.37
CA GLY A 479 96.16 13.63 38.39
C GLY A 479 95.72 13.86 39.85
N LYS A 480 94.59 14.53 40.10
CA LYS A 480 94.00 14.70 41.42
C LYS A 480 92.69 13.92 41.54
N GLU A 481 92.58 13.08 42.57
CA GLU A 481 91.34 12.40 42.92
C GLU A 481 90.19 13.40 43.20
N ILE A 482 89.01 13.12 42.64
CA ILE A 482 87.77 13.88 42.81
C ILE A 482 86.63 13.04 43.39
N GLY A 483 86.83 11.73 43.54
CA GLY A 483 85.94 10.80 44.23
C GLY A 483 86.55 9.39 44.28
N SER A 484 86.15 8.62 45.29
CA SER A 484 86.46 7.19 45.44
C SER A 484 85.29 6.45 46.06
N ASP A 485 85.09 5.18 45.70
CA ASP A 485 84.16 4.26 46.37
C ASP A 485 84.66 2.81 46.21
N SER A 486 83.86 1.82 46.58
CA SER A 486 84.11 0.40 46.26
C SER A 486 83.08 -0.14 45.27
N THR A 487 83.43 -1.19 44.54
CA THR A 487 82.44 -2.05 43.86
C THR A 487 81.65 -2.89 44.87
N ASP A 488 80.39 -3.18 44.57
CA ASP A 488 79.58 -4.16 45.29
C ASP A 488 80.05 -5.62 45.05
N SER A 489 79.31 -6.60 45.59
CA SER A 489 79.55 -8.04 45.40
C SER A 489 79.39 -8.52 43.95
N ASN A 490 78.85 -7.67 43.07
CA ASN A 490 78.50 -7.96 41.69
C ASN A 490 79.37 -7.14 40.71
N GLY A 491 80.34 -6.36 41.22
CA GLY A 491 81.25 -5.54 40.42
C GLY A 491 80.77 -4.11 40.10
N ASN A 492 79.58 -3.70 40.54
CA ASN A 492 79.07 -2.37 40.23
C ASN A 492 79.68 -1.31 41.16
N PHE A 493 80.16 -0.19 40.61
CA PHE A 493 80.58 0.99 41.38
C PHE A 493 79.75 2.23 41.03
N SER A 494 79.69 3.19 41.95
CA SER A 494 78.95 4.44 41.80
C SER A 494 79.69 5.62 42.45
N VAL A 495 80.90 5.91 41.98
CA VAL A 495 81.79 6.92 42.58
C VAL A 495 81.18 8.31 42.45
N SER A 496 80.79 8.92 43.56
CA SER A 496 80.22 10.28 43.56
C SER A 496 81.27 11.34 43.20
N ILE A 497 80.93 12.24 42.26
CA ILE A 497 81.81 13.31 41.79
C ILE A 497 81.08 14.66 41.64
N PRO A 498 81.80 15.81 41.70
CA PRO A 498 81.25 17.08 41.25
C PRO A 498 80.95 17.04 39.74
N LYS A 499 79.90 17.74 39.27
CA LYS A 499 79.63 17.92 37.85
C LYS A 499 80.85 18.48 37.12
N GLN A 500 81.21 17.87 36.00
CA GLN A 500 82.28 18.33 35.12
C GLN A 500 81.71 19.01 33.87
N LYS A 501 82.54 19.75 33.14
CA LYS A 501 82.13 20.32 31.85
C LYS A 501 82.34 19.31 30.74
N ALA A 502 81.50 19.35 29.70
CA ALA A 502 81.78 18.67 28.45
C ALA A 502 83.21 18.96 27.96
N GLY A 503 83.93 17.92 27.55
CA GLY A 503 85.35 17.98 27.17
C GLY A 503 86.36 17.85 28.32
N THR A 504 85.92 17.61 29.56
CA THR A 504 86.84 17.31 30.69
C THR A 504 87.22 15.83 30.68
N GLU A 505 88.49 15.47 30.87
CA GLU A 505 88.93 14.07 30.95
C GLU A 505 88.91 13.56 32.40
N LEU A 506 88.20 12.44 32.62
CA LEU A 506 88.14 11.68 33.87
C LEU A 506 89.03 10.44 33.73
N HIS A 507 89.95 10.25 34.66
CA HIS A 507 90.78 9.05 34.75
C HIS A 507 90.22 8.14 35.84
N VAL A 508 89.82 6.92 35.49
CA VAL A 508 89.18 5.97 36.43
C VAL A 508 89.95 4.66 36.46
N TYR A 509 90.31 4.19 37.65
CA TYR A 509 91.04 2.94 37.83
C TYR A 509 90.56 2.23 39.10
N THR A 510 90.75 0.91 39.15
CA THR A 510 90.47 0.11 40.34
C THR A 510 91.75 -0.27 41.08
N GLU A 511 91.60 -0.65 42.35
CA GLU A 511 92.68 -1.04 43.25
C GLU A 511 92.17 -2.16 44.17
N ASP A 512 92.78 -3.35 44.09
CA ASP A 512 92.36 -4.49 44.91
C ASP A 512 92.83 -4.35 46.38
N GLY A 513 92.32 -5.21 47.26
CA GLY A 513 92.70 -5.26 48.68
C GLY A 513 94.18 -5.63 48.95
N LYS A 514 95.02 -5.78 47.92
CA LYS A 514 96.46 -6.03 47.99
C LYS A 514 97.28 -4.89 47.34
N GLY A 515 96.62 -3.88 46.76
CA GLY A 515 97.24 -2.74 46.09
C GLY A 515 97.53 -2.92 44.60
N ASN A 516 97.01 -3.96 43.95
CA ASN A 516 97.11 -4.13 42.50
C ASN A 516 96.13 -3.17 41.81
N GLN A 517 96.62 -2.36 40.87
CA GLN A 517 95.78 -1.43 40.10
C GLN A 517 95.44 -1.98 38.71
N SER A 518 94.24 -1.68 38.21
CA SER A 518 93.87 -1.90 36.80
C SER A 518 94.58 -0.91 35.88
N GLU A 519 94.47 -1.11 34.56
CA GLU A 519 94.64 0.03 33.65
C GLU A 519 93.60 1.12 33.94
N GLU A 520 93.95 2.38 33.68
CA GLU A 520 92.99 3.48 33.73
C GLU A 520 92.08 3.52 32.50
N THR A 521 90.79 3.76 32.73
CA THR A 521 89.81 4.14 31.72
C THR A 521 89.69 5.66 31.72
N VAL A 522 90.15 6.28 30.65
CA VAL A 522 89.98 7.72 30.41
C VAL A 522 88.61 7.95 29.75
N VAL A 523 87.74 8.71 30.41
CA VAL A 523 86.44 9.12 29.87
C VAL A 523 86.42 10.63 29.70
N THR A 524 86.42 11.10 28.46
CA THR A 524 86.06 12.48 28.16
C THR A 524 84.57 12.67 28.47
N VAL A 525 84.27 13.59 29.39
CA VAL A 525 82.92 13.99 29.77
C VAL A 525 82.20 14.48 28.52
N GLN A 526 81.13 13.78 28.16
CA GLN A 526 80.35 14.08 26.97
C GLN A 526 79.41 15.24 27.27
N ASP A 527 79.18 16.09 26.27
CA ASP A 527 77.98 16.91 26.28
C ASP A 527 76.79 15.96 26.07
N LYS A 528 75.95 15.79 27.10
CA LYS A 528 74.68 15.05 27.02
C LYS A 528 73.48 16.02 27.09
N THR A 529 73.71 17.33 27.11
CA THR A 529 72.67 18.33 27.32
C THR A 529 71.89 18.57 26.04
N ALA A 530 70.91 17.71 25.79
CA ALA A 530 70.04 17.79 24.62
C ALA A 530 69.38 19.18 24.47
N PRO A 531 69.38 19.77 23.26
CA PRO A 531 68.83 21.10 23.03
C PRO A 531 67.32 21.14 23.27
N ALA A 532 66.80 22.34 23.55
CA ALA A 532 65.38 22.51 23.88
C ALA A 532 64.44 22.08 22.74
N ALA A 533 63.43 21.25 23.07
CA ALA A 533 62.45 20.71 22.11
C ALA A 533 61.83 21.78 21.18
N PRO A 534 61.85 21.57 19.84
CA PRO A 534 61.28 22.50 18.88
C PRO A 534 59.83 22.90 19.17
N LYS A 535 59.59 24.18 19.48
CA LYS A 535 58.24 24.75 19.56
C LYS A 535 57.73 24.99 18.15
N VAL A 536 57.01 24.00 17.60
CA VAL A 536 56.47 24.01 16.23
C VAL A 536 55.15 24.78 16.14
N GLY A 537 54.93 25.54 15.07
CA GLY A 537 53.63 26.15 14.74
C GLY A 537 52.63 25.18 14.09
N GLU A 538 51.45 25.67 13.71
CA GLU A 538 50.48 24.85 12.95
C GLU A 538 51.06 24.40 11.60
N VAL A 539 50.91 23.11 11.28
CA VAL A 539 51.20 22.55 9.95
C VAL A 539 49.94 21.89 9.41
N SER A 540 49.59 22.23 8.17
CA SER A 540 48.40 21.75 7.46
C SER A 540 48.79 21.00 6.18
N GLU A 541 47.83 20.32 5.55
CA GLU A 541 48.02 19.58 4.30
C GLU A 541 48.43 20.50 3.12
N THR A 542 48.16 21.80 3.25
CA THR A 542 48.60 22.83 2.29
C THR A 542 49.97 23.44 2.62
N SER A 543 50.53 23.20 3.81
CA SER A 543 51.82 23.76 4.24
C SER A 543 53.00 23.17 3.47
N THR A 544 53.96 24.03 3.10
CA THR A 544 55.20 23.68 2.37
C THR A 544 56.47 23.91 3.21
N ALA A 545 56.30 24.25 4.48
CA ALA A 545 57.37 24.36 5.46
C ALA A 545 56.82 24.10 6.86
N VAL A 546 57.70 23.65 7.75
CA VAL A 546 57.51 23.60 9.19
C VAL A 546 58.35 24.71 9.82
N THR A 547 57.73 25.53 10.66
CA THR A 547 58.38 26.68 11.32
C THR A 547 58.21 26.61 12.82
N GLY A 548 59.18 27.16 13.56
CA GLY A 548 59.15 27.18 15.01
C GLY A 548 60.42 27.77 15.62
N THR A 549 60.65 27.49 16.90
CA THR A 549 61.87 27.88 17.63
C THR A 549 62.48 26.71 18.41
N THR A 550 63.80 26.60 18.43
CA THR A 550 64.60 25.71 19.27
C THR A 550 65.85 26.46 19.74
N GLU A 551 66.93 25.77 20.09
CA GLU A 551 68.22 26.35 20.42
C GLU A 551 68.96 26.90 19.20
N ALA A 552 69.71 27.99 19.38
CA ALA A 552 70.37 28.70 18.29
C ALA A 552 71.48 27.84 17.63
N GLY A 553 71.48 27.77 16.30
CA GLY A 553 72.46 26.97 15.54
C GLY A 553 72.20 25.46 15.48
N ALA A 554 71.28 24.93 16.28
CA ALA A 554 70.90 23.51 16.28
C ALA A 554 70.26 23.09 14.94
N LYS A 555 70.52 21.86 14.51
CA LYS A 555 70.01 21.25 13.29
C LYS A 555 68.61 20.66 13.56
N VAL A 556 67.58 21.33 13.06
CA VAL A 556 66.19 20.83 13.14
C VAL A 556 65.92 19.85 12.01
N THR A 557 65.38 18.69 12.37
CA THR A 557 64.96 17.64 11.45
C THR A 557 63.44 17.43 11.55
N VAL A 558 62.77 17.35 10.40
CA VAL A 558 61.35 16.97 10.31
C VAL A 558 61.27 15.62 9.63
N LYS A 559 60.60 14.64 10.24
CA LYS A 559 60.31 13.32 9.67
C LYS A 559 58.82 12.98 9.72
N SER A 560 58.40 12.01 8.91
CA SER A 560 57.09 11.36 9.00
C SER A 560 57.30 9.85 8.95
N GLY A 561 57.03 9.16 10.06
CA GLY A 561 57.58 7.82 10.29
C GLY A 561 59.11 7.85 10.29
N SER A 562 59.74 6.92 9.58
CA SER A 562 61.19 6.88 9.35
C SER A 562 61.70 7.92 8.31
N ASN A 563 60.83 8.43 7.43
CA ASN A 563 61.23 9.27 6.31
C ASN A 563 61.49 10.71 6.74
N ILE A 564 62.74 11.19 6.59
CA ILE A 564 63.09 12.61 6.74
C ILE A 564 62.47 13.42 5.59
N LEU A 565 61.65 14.41 5.93
CA LEU A 565 60.98 15.31 4.99
C LEU A 565 61.82 16.56 4.68
N GLY A 566 62.74 16.91 5.58
CA GLY A 566 63.67 18.03 5.42
C GLY A 566 64.48 18.30 6.69
N THR A 567 65.54 19.08 6.55
CA THR A 567 66.32 19.63 7.67
C THR A 567 66.63 21.11 7.44
N ALA A 568 66.91 21.85 8.52
CA ALA A 568 67.45 23.20 8.48
C ALA A 568 68.16 23.49 9.81
N LYS A 569 69.14 24.41 9.84
CA LYS A 569 69.62 24.95 11.12
C LYS A 569 68.68 26.05 11.62
N ALA A 570 68.50 26.11 12.94
CA ALA A 570 67.97 27.27 13.61
C ALA A 570 68.96 28.44 13.52
N ASP A 571 68.45 29.66 13.39
CA ASP A 571 69.28 30.87 13.31
C ASP A 571 69.80 31.31 14.68
N HIS A 572 70.48 32.47 14.72
CA HIS A 572 71.05 33.05 15.95
C HIS A 572 70.01 33.50 16.99
N THR A 573 68.71 33.48 16.65
CA THR A 573 67.58 33.72 17.56
C THR A 573 66.88 32.43 17.99
N GLY A 574 67.32 31.28 17.48
CA GLY A 574 66.67 29.97 17.67
C GLY A 574 65.50 29.71 16.71
N ALA A 575 65.17 30.62 15.80
CA ALA A 575 64.08 30.43 14.85
C ALA A 575 64.48 29.50 13.70
N PHE A 576 63.57 28.63 13.26
CA PHE A 576 63.81 27.70 12.15
C PHE A 576 62.69 27.67 11.12
N LYS A 577 63.05 27.30 9.89
CA LYS A 577 62.12 26.99 8.79
C LYS A 577 62.64 25.81 7.99
N VAL A 578 62.10 24.62 8.26
CA VAL A 578 62.38 23.41 7.47
C VAL A 578 61.40 23.38 6.29
N THR A 579 61.89 23.47 5.07
CA THR A 579 61.05 23.33 3.86
C THR A 579 60.70 21.85 3.67
N ILE A 580 59.42 21.55 3.38
CA ILE A 580 58.93 20.18 3.18
C ILE A 580 57.97 20.10 1.99
N ALA A 581 57.86 18.93 1.38
CA ALA A 581 56.73 18.63 0.49
C ALA A 581 55.41 18.64 1.28
N LYS A 582 54.30 18.98 0.61
CA LYS A 582 52.96 18.90 1.23
C LYS A 582 52.68 17.50 1.75
N GLN A 583 52.10 17.41 2.95
CA GLN A 583 51.82 16.16 3.65
C GLN A 583 50.32 15.87 3.65
N LYS A 584 49.93 14.61 3.81
CA LYS A 584 48.51 14.24 3.95
C LYS A 584 47.99 14.72 5.31
N ALA A 585 46.73 15.18 5.35
CA ALA A 585 46.05 15.42 6.61
C ALA A 585 46.03 14.15 7.49
N GLY A 586 46.08 14.34 8.81
CA GLY A 586 46.19 13.25 9.79
C GLY A 586 47.59 12.63 9.92
N ALA A 587 48.53 12.92 9.01
CA ALA A 587 49.92 12.46 9.16
C ALA A 587 50.55 13.07 10.42
N LYS A 588 51.33 12.28 11.16
CA LYS A 588 52.11 12.77 12.30
C LYS A 588 53.51 13.15 11.81
N LEU A 589 53.80 14.44 11.85
CA LEU A 589 55.15 14.96 11.65
C LEU A 589 55.86 14.99 12.99
N VAL A 590 57.11 14.57 12.99
CA VAL A 590 57.94 14.51 14.19
C VAL A 590 59.12 15.45 13.97
N VAL A 591 59.28 16.39 14.90
CA VAL A 591 60.27 17.46 14.80
C VAL A 591 61.19 17.42 16.01
N TYR A 592 62.49 17.30 15.77
CA TYR A 592 63.52 17.35 16.82
C TYR A 592 64.67 18.25 16.38
N ALA A 593 65.38 18.81 17.34
CA ALA A 593 66.64 19.51 17.13
C ALA A 593 67.81 18.61 17.53
N GLU A 594 68.94 18.80 16.86
CA GLU A 594 70.20 18.10 17.08
C GLU A 594 71.27 19.18 17.26
N ASP A 595 72.02 19.15 18.36
CA ASP A 595 73.06 20.15 18.65
C ASP A 595 74.36 19.91 17.85
N THR A 596 75.48 20.46 18.31
CA THR A 596 76.80 20.20 17.70
C THR A 596 77.53 18.96 18.22
N ALA A 597 77.10 18.38 19.34
CA ALA A 597 77.61 17.12 19.88
C ALA A 597 76.86 15.90 19.32
N GLY A 598 75.63 16.08 18.83
CA GLY A 598 74.74 15.06 18.31
C GLY A 598 73.55 14.74 19.24
N ASN A 599 73.39 15.43 20.38
CA ASN A 599 72.27 15.19 21.28
C ASN A 599 70.97 15.65 20.62
N LYS A 600 69.93 14.83 20.76
CA LYS A 600 68.62 15.10 20.18
C LYS A 600 67.66 15.57 21.23
N SER A 601 67.00 16.69 20.96
CA SER A 601 65.89 17.19 21.77
C SER A 601 64.80 16.13 21.91
N ALA A 602 63.99 16.24 22.97
CA ALA A 602 62.70 15.54 22.99
C ALA A 602 61.88 15.86 21.71
N GLU A 603 61.21 14.85 21.17
CA GLU A 603 60.47 14.97 19.91
C GLU A 603 59.18 15.77 20.09
N THR A 604 58.94 16.75 19.22
CA THR A 604 57.66 17.46 19.14
C THR A 604 56.84 16.90 17.98
N VAL A 605 55.72 16.25 18.31
CA VAL A 605 54.80 15.68 17.32
C VAL A 605 53.73 16.69 16.94
N VAL A 606 53.69 17.07 15.67
CA VAL A 606 52.61 17.86 15.07
C VAL A 606 51.81 16.98 14.13
N THR A 607 50.52 16.82 14.40
CA THR A 607 49.58 16.23 13.44
C THR A 607 49.28 17.27 12.35
N VAL A 608 49.42 16.87 11.08
CA VAL A 608 49.00 17.67 9.94
C VAL A 608 47.49 17.85 10.00
N ILE A 609 47.03 19.07 10.32
CA ILE A 609 45.60 19.38 10.40
C ILE A 609 45.01 19.45 8.99
N ASP A 610 43.77 19.00 8.84
CA ASP A 610 43.03 19.13 7.58
C ASP A 610 42.34 20.49 7.50
N LYS A 611 42.66 21.28 6.48
CA LYS A 611 41.96 22.53 6.12
C LYS A 611 41.30 22.46 4.74
N THR A 612 41.29 21.30 4.09
CA THR A 612 40.64 21.11 2.80
C THR A 612 39.18 20.72 3.00
N ALA A 613 38.26 21.58 2.57
CA ALA A 613 36.83 21.29 2.62
C ALA A 613 36.42 20.25 1.57
N PRO A 614 35.46 19.36 1.89
CA PRO A 614 34.95 18.38 0.94
C PRO A 614 34.29 19.04 -0.28
N ALA A 615 34.06 18.26 -1.33
CA ALA A 615 33.37 18.76 -2.53
C ALA A 615 31.92 19.21 -2.24
N ALA A 616 31.41 20.19 -2.99
CA ALA A 616 30.01 20.59 -2.93
C ALA A 616 29.08 19.42 -3.32
N PRO A 617 28.02 19.07 -2.55
CA PRO A 617 27.26 17.85 -2.80
C PRO A 617 26.52 17.89 -4.14
N LYS A 618 26.70 16.86 -4.97
CA LYS A 618 26.01 16.68 -6.25
C LYS A 618 24.62 16.09 -6.01
N VAL A 619 23.67 16.96 -5.65
CA VAL A 619 22.29 16.61 -5.30
C VAL A 619 21.48 16.22 -6.55
N LYS A 620 20.76 15.09 -6.49
CA LYS A 620 19.80 14.64 -7.51
C LYS A 620 18.48 15.42 -7.39
N GLU A 621 17.66 15.38 -8.43
CA GLU A 621 16.37 16.08 -8.48
C GLU A 621 15.47 15.79 -7.26
N VAL A 622 14.96 16.84 -6.61
CA VAL A 622 14.06 16.75 -5.45
C VAL A 622 12.70 17.33 -5.83
N SER A 623 11.63 16.57 -5.59
CA SER A 623 10.25 17.01 -5.82
C SER A 623 9.49 17.19 -4.50
N ASP A 624 8.33 17.83 -4.55
CA ASP A 624 7.41 17.97 -3.43
C ASP A 624 6.87 16.63 -2.91
N ALA A 625 6.88 15.60 -3.77
CA ALA A 625 6.62 14.22 -3.39
C ALA A 625 7.79 13.51 -2.68
N SER A 626 9.02 14.03 -2.76
CA SER A 626 10.23 13.38 -2.24
C SER A 626 10.29 13.40 -0.70
N THR A 627 10.58 12.24 -0.10
CA THR A 627 10.88 12.06 1.33
C THR A 627 12.37 11.80 1.61
N VAL A 628 13.20 11.83 0.57
CA VAL A 628 14.67 11.73 0.66
C VAL A 628 15.32 12.71 -0.31
N VAL A 629 16.46 13.27 0.09
CA VAL A 629 17.42 13.93 -0.79
C VAL A 629 18.58 12.96 -1.00
N THR A 630 18.95 12.73 -2.25
CA THR A 630 20.05 11.81 -2.60
C THR A 630 21.05 12.52 -3.51
N GLY A 631 22.27 12.03 -3.56
CA GLY A 631 23.34 12.62 -4.36
C GLY A 631 24.67 11.95 -4.09
N THR A 632 25.76 12.59 -4.49
CA THR A 632 27.12 12.22 -4.08
C THR A 632 27.88 13.40 -3.48
N THR A 633 28.80 13.10 -2.58
CA THR A 633 29.81 14.00 -1.99
C THR A 633 31.06 13.17 -1.72
N GLU A 634 31.99 13.65 -0.91
CA GLU A 634 33.10 12.85 -0.40
C GLU A 634 32.66 11.71 0.53
N ALA A 635 33.31 10.55 0.44
CA ALA A 635 32.96 9.36 1.24
C ALA A 635 33.15 9.64 2.75
N GLY A 636 32.23 9.15 3.58
CA GLY A 636 32.25 9.41 5.02
C GLY A 636 31.88 10.84 5.45
N ALA A 637 31.71 11.80 4.52
CA ALA A 637 31.33 13.15 4.87
C ALA A 637 29.85 13.24 5.30
N LYS A 638 29.58 14.05 6.33
CA LYS A 638 28.25 14.26 6.91
C LYS A 638 27.48 15.31 6.12
N VAL A 639 26.50 14.86 5.33
CA VAL A 639 25.62 15.73 4.54
C VAL A 639 24.50 16.29 5.41
N THR A 640 24.28 17.60 5.33
CA THR A 640 23.19 18.32 5.99
C THR A 640 22.28 18.94 4.94
N VAL A 641 20.97 18.72 5.06
CA VAL A 641 19.94 19.38 4.24
C VAL A 641 19.17 20.37 5.12
N LYS A 642 19.07 21.63 4.71
CA LYS A 642 18.31 22.67 5.41
C LYS A 642 17.37 23.44 4.47
N SER A 643 16.34 24.06 5.05
CA SER A 643 15.46 25.02 4.40
C SER A 643 15.46 26.30 5.23
N GLY A 644 16.05 27.38 4.68
CA GLY A 644 16.43 28.55 5.48
C GLY A 644 17.39 28.17 6.60
N SER A 645 17.02 28.52 7.85
CA SER A 645 17.74 28.15 9.08
C SER A 645 17.47 26.71 9.55
N ASN A 646 16.38 26.08 9.11
CA ASN A 646 15.93 24.82 9.69
C ASN A 646 16.58 23.62 8.99
N ILE A 647 17.37 22.84 9.75
CA ILE A 647 17.84 21.52 9.30
C ILE A 647 16.62 20.60 9.15
N LEU A 648 16.50 19.98 7.97
CA LEU A 648 15.44 19.02 7.63
C LEU A 648 15.88 17.58 7.86
N GLY A 649 17.19 17.33 7.84
CA GLY A 649 17.80 16.03 8.06
C GLY A 649 19.31 16.05 7.83
N THR A 650 19.99 15.01 8.32
CA THR A 650 21.42 14.76 8.10
C THR A 650 21.65 13.27 7.80
N ALA A 651 22.66 12.94 7.00
CA ALA A 651 23.14 11.58 6.83
C ALA A 651 24.61 11.58 6.41
N THR A 652 25.37 10.56 6.81
CA THR A 652 26.73 10.33 6.32
C THR A 652 26.69 9.77 4.89
N ALA A 653 27.64 10.17 4.06
CA ALA A 653 27.89 9.53 2.77
C ALA A 653 28.56 8.16 2.96
N ASP A 654 28.19 7.17 2.16
CA ASP A 654 28.79 5.84 2.17
C ASP A 654 30.20 5.82 1.57
N HIS A 655 30.82 4.63 1.50
CA HIS A 655 32.17 4.44 0.97
C HIS A 655 32.31 4.79 -0.53
N THR A 656 31.21 4.93 -1.27
CA THR A 656 31.19 5.41 -2.67
C THR A 656 31.00 6.93 -2.78
N GLY A 657 30.83 7.62 -1.65
CA GLY A 657 30.43 9.02 -1.59
C GLY A 657 28.94 9.25 -1.81
N ALA A 658 28.12 8.22 -1.97
CA ALA A 658 26.67 8.38 -2.15
C ALA A 658 25.97 8.66 -0.82
N PHE A 659 24.97 9.54 -0.83
CA PHE A 659 24.21 9.90 0.37
C PHE A 659 22.70 9.82 0.17
N LYS A 660 21.98 9.61 1.28
CA LYS A 660 20.51 9.54 1.35
C LYS A 660 20.02 10.18 2.64
N VAL A 661 19.73 11.48 2.59
CA VAL A 661 19.18 12.24 3.72
C VAL A 661 17.65 12.14 3.70
N THR A 662 17.06 11.48 4.70
CA THR A 662 15.60 11.46 4.88
C THR A 662 15.10 12.83 5.32
N ILE A 663 14.02 13.31 4.71
CA ILE A 663 13.37 14.59 5.03
C ILE A 663 11.84 14.46 5.01
N ALA A 664 11.15 15.32 5.75
CA ALA A 664 9.71 15.53 5.53
C ALA A 664 9.46 16.16 4.15
N LYS A 665 8.35 15.82 3.50
CA LYS A 665 7.95 16.40 2.20
C LYS A 665 7.93 17.93 2.25
N GLN A 666 8.51 18.56 1.23
CA GLN A 666 8.66 20.01 1.13
C GLN A 666 7.68 20.58 0.10
N LYS A 667 7.32 21.85 0.22
CA LYS A 667 6.46 22.50 -0.78
C LYS A 667 7.25 22.76 -2.06
N ALA A 668 6.63 22.62 -3.23
CA ALA A 668 7.22 23.06 -4.48
C ALA A 668 7.66 24.55 -4.40
N GLY A 669 8.79 24.86 -5.05
CA GLY A 669 9.43 26.18 -4.96
C GLY A 669 10.27 26.42 -3.71
N THR A 670 10.27 25.51 -2.71
CA THR A 670 11.19 25.60 -1.57
C THR A 670 12.63 25.44 -2.04
N LYS A 671 13.54 26.32 -1.59
CA LYS A 671 14.98 26.14 -1.81
C LYS A 671 15.56 25.31 -0.68
N LEU A 672 16.05 24.13 -1.00
CA LEU A 672 16.85 23.31 -0.08
C LEU A 672 18.32 23.63 -0.30
N VAL A 673 19.04 23.78 0.79
CA VAL A 673 20.46 24.04 0.82
C VAL A 673 21.15 22.81 1.38
N VAL A 674 22.12 22.27 0.66
CA VAL A 674 22.80 21.02 0.97
C VAL A 674 24.30 21.26 1.01
N TYR A 675 24.93 20.94 2.13
CA TYR A 675 26.39 20.99 2.29
C TYR A 675 26.87 19.71 2.97
N ALA A 676 28.16 19.42 2.85
CA ALA A 676 28.84 18.34 3.55
C ALA A 676 29.85 18.91 4.56
N GLU A 677 30.09 18.14 5.61
CA GLU A 677 31.02 18.42 6.71
C GLU A 677 31.91 17.17 6.85
N ASP A 678 33.23 17.32 6.72
CA ASP A 678 34.17 16.19 6.86
C ASP A 678 34.41 15.81 8.33
N ALA A 679 35.34 14.87 8.58
CA ALA A 679 35.73 14.47 9.94
C ALA A 679 36.47 15.58 10.72
N ALA A 680 37.17 16.50 10.03
CA ALA A 680 37.85 17.65 10.60
C ALA A 680 36.93 18.86 10.85
N ARG A 681 35.68 18.79 10.37
CA ARG A 681 34.61 19.81 10.38
C ARG A 681 34.80 20.94 9.36
N ASN A 682 35.61 20.76 8.31
CA ASN A 682 35.59 21.68 7.17
C ASN A 682 34.27 21.49 6.42
N LYS A 683 33.71 22.60 5.90
CA LYS A 683 32.39 22.62 5.26
C LYS A 683 32.52 22.91 3.78
N SER A 684 31.90 22.06 2.96
CA SER A 684 31.83 22.27 1.52
C SER A 684 30.94 23.45 1.15
N ALA A 685 31.14 23.97 -0.07
CA ALA A 685 30.29 25.01 -0.62
C ALA A 685 28.84 24.50 -0.79
N GLU A 686 27.87 25.40 -0.57
CA GLU A 686 26.46 25.05 -0.53
C GLU A 686 25.86 24.77 -1.91
N THR A 687 25.33 23.56 -2.11
CA THR A 687 24.48 23.23 -3.27
C THR A 687 23.03 23.61 -2.97
N VAL A 688 22.45 24.47 -3.79
CA VAL A 688 21.03 24.88 -3.68
C VAL A 688 20.20 24.16 -4.74
N VAL A 689 19.23 23.34 -4.30
CA VAL A 689 18.21 22.74 -5.17
C VAL A 689 16.84 23.35 -4.88
N THR A 690 16.06 23.62 -5.93
CA THR A 690 14.66 24.04 -5.78
C THR A 690 13.76 22.83 -5.91
N VAL A 691 12.89 22.62 -4.92
CA VAL A 691 11.91 21.53 -4.91
C VAL A 691 10.95 21.72 -6.09
N ILE A 692 10.96 20.78 -7.04
CA ILE A 692 10.05 20.83 -8.19
C ILE A 692 8.65 20.34 -7.82
N ASP A 693 7.65 20.78 -8.57
CA ASP A 693 6.27 20.32 -8.44
C ASP A 693 6.03 19.08 -9.32
N LYS A 694 5.71 17.94 -8.69
CA LYS A 694 5.26 16.72 -9.37
C LYS A 694 3.86 16.26 -8.89
N THR A 695 3.14 17.08 -8.11
CA THR A 695 1.81 16.72 -7.63
C THR A 695 0.74 17.15 -8.62
N ALA A 696 0.16 16.18 -9.33
CA ALA A 696 -0.92 16.45 -10.26
C ALA A 696 -2.15 17.09 -9.59
N PRO A 697 -2.77 18.11 -10.21
CA PRO A 697 -3.91 18.80 -9.64
C PRO A 697 -5.13 17.88 -9.53
N ALA A 698 -6.06 18.21 -8.62
CA ALA A 698 -7.28 17.43 -8.44
C ALA A 698 -8.14 17.41 -9.72
N ALA A 699 -8.74 16.24 -10.01
CA ALA A 699 -9.58 16.03 -11.19
C ALA A 699 -10.74 17.05 -11.26
N PRO A 700 -10.96 17.76 -12.40
CA PRO A 700 -11.98 18.79 -12.51
C PRO A 700 -13.37 18.33 -12.09
N THR A 701 -14.08 19.17 -11.35
CA THR A 701 -15.53 19.04 -11.16
C THR A 701 -16.24 19.79 -12.29
N VAL A 702 -17.22 19.15 -12.93
CA VAL A 702 -17.92 19.68 -14.12
C VAL A 702 -19.40 19.81 -13.82
N GLN A 703 -20.00 20.94 -14.16
CA GLN A 703 -21.44 21.16 -14.02
C GLN A 703 -22.23 20.37 -15.08
N PRO A 704 -23.52 20.02 -14.84
CA PRO A 704 -24.33 19.27 -15.79
C PRO A 704 -24.43 19.98 -17.16
N PHE A 705 -23.76 19.41 -18.16
CA PHE A 705 -23.65 19.97 -19.50
C PHE A 705 -24.66 19.34 -20.47
N GLY A 706 -25.38 20.18 -21.21
CA GLY A 706 -26.37 19.73 -22.19
C GLY A 706 -25.81 19.65 -23.62
N ASP A 707 -26.11 18.58 -24.32
CA ASP A 707 -27.00 18.74 -25.45
C ASP A 707 -26.84 19.93 -26.41
N ASN A 708 -27.70 20.89 -26.10
CA ASN A 708 -27.91 22.13 -26.79
C ASN A 708 -26.89 23.25 -26.45
N GLN A 709 -25.87 22.98 -25.62
CA GLN A 709 -24.88 23.96 -25.14
C GLN A 709 -23.50 23.85 -25.84
N THR A 710 -22.66 24.88 -25.67
CA THR A 710 -21.28 24.96 -26.20
C THR A 710 -20.26 25.52 -25.20
N VAL A 711 -20.65 25.69 -23.93
CA VAL A 711 -19.77 26.16 -22.85
C VAL A 711 -19.89 25.20 -21.67
N ILE A 712 -18.74 24.72 -21.18
CA ILE A 712 -18.61 23.72 -20.12
C ILE A 712 -17.95 24.42 -18.92
N THR A 713 -18.69 24.54 -17.82
CA THR A 713 -18.25 25.24 -16.61
C THR A 713 -18.01 24.27 -15.45
N GLY A 714 -17.14 24.64 -14.51
CA GLY A 714 -16.82 23.81 -13.36
C GLY A 714 -15.78 24.43 -12.43
N LYS A 715 -15.18 23.59 -11.57
CA LYS A 715 -14.00 23.96 -10.77
C LYS A 715 -12.85 23.00 -10.99
N ALA A 716 -11.65 23.54 -11.06
CA ALA A 716 -10.35 22.87 -11.05
C ALA A 716 -9.41 23.66 -10.11
N GLU A 717 -8.13 23.31 -10.09
CA GLU A 717 -7.14 24.06 -9.32
C GLU A 717 -6.92 25.48 -9.88
N ALA A 718 -6.70 26.46 -9.00
CA ALA A 718 -6.60 27.86 -9.39
C ALA A 718 -5.38 28.13 -10.28
N GLY A 719 -5.61 28.66 -11.49
CA GLY A 719 -4.54 28.87 -12.48
C GLY A 719 -4.17 27.65 -13.32
N SER A 720 -4.77 26.47 -13.08
CA SER A 720 -4.58 25.29 -13.95
C SER A 720 -5.28 25.45 -15.30
N THR A 721 -4.72 24.88 -16.36
CA THR A 721 -5.34 24.82 -17.69
C THR A 721 -6.27 23.61 -17.77
N VAL A 722 -7.58 23.86 -17.87
CA VAL A 722 -8.59 22.81 -18.03
C VAL A 722 -8.76 22.46 -19.50
N THR A 723 -8.62 21.18 -19.83
CA THR A 723 -8.77 20.62 -21.18
C THR A 723 -9.96 19.68 -21.25
N ILE A 724 -10.90 19.91 -22.18
CA ILE A 724 -12.01 19.00 -22.46
C ILE A 724 -11.68 18.16 -23.69
N LYS A 725 -11.79 16.83 -23.56
CA LYS A 725 -11.61 15.86 -24.66
C LYS A 725 -12.87 15.04 -24.92
N SER A 726 -13.00 14.56 -26.16
CA SER A 726 -13.88 13.45 -26.56
C SER A 726 -12.99 12.34 -27.12
N GLY A 727 -12.76 11.29 -26.33
CA GLY A 727 -11.70 10.32 -26.62
C GLY A 727 -10.33 11.01 -26.67
N LYS A 728 -9.59 10.84 -27.77
CA LYS A 728 -8.28 11.49 -27.97
C LYS A 728 -8.39 12.97 -28.41
N THR A 729 -9.52 13.41 -28.95
CA THR A 729 -9.70 14.74 -29.57
C THR A 729 -9.98 15.83 -28.53
N ILE A 730 -9.19 16.91 -28.53
CA ILE A 730 -9.45 18.10 -27.71
C ILE A 730 -10.60 18.91 -28.33
N LEU A 731 -11.62 19.25 -27.54
CA LEU A 731 -12.77 20.07 -27.95
C LEU A 731 -12.60 21.56 -27.60
N GLY A 732 -11.78 21.85 -26.58
CA GLY A 732 -11.47 23.20 -26.10
C GLY A 732 -10.64 23.17 -24.82
N THR A 733 -10.04 24.32 -24.49
CA THR A 733 -9.26 24.55 -23.27
C THR A 733 -9.65 25.89 -22.64
N ALA A 734 -9.42 26.06 -21.33
CA ALA A 734 -9.48 27.34 -20.63
C ALA A 734 -8.74 27.26 -19.28
N THR A 735 -8.04 28.34 -18.90
CA THR A 735 -7.42 28.44 -17.57
C THR A 735 -8.49 28.68 -16.50
N ALA A 736 -8.37 27.97 -15.37
CA ALA A 736 -9.18 28.19 -14.18
C ALA A 736 -8.77 29.49 -13.49
N SER A 737 -9.76 30.29 -13.07
CA SER A 737 -9.56 31.54 -12.33
C SER A 737 -8.82 31.35 -11.00
N SER A 738 -8.39 32.45 -10.37
CA SER A 738 -7.81 32.46 -9.02
C SER A 738 -8.75 31.90 -7.92
N LYS A 739 -10.04 31.72 -8.22
CA LYS A 739 -11.05 31.07 -7.36
C LYS A 739 -11.41 29.65 -7.82
N GLY A 740 -10.54 29.01 -8.63
CA GLY A 740 -10.67 27.65 -9.16
C GLY A 740 -11.76 27.45 -10.22
N SER A 741 -12.60 28.45 -10.49
CA SER A 741 -13.72 28.31 -11.44
C SER A 741 -13.24 28.43 -12.89
N PHE A 742 -13.69 27.55 -13.78
CA PHE A 742 -13.34 27.53 -15.21
C PHE A 742 -14.57 27.61 -16.13
N SER A 743 -14.34 28.01 -17.38
CA SER A 743 -15.36 28.05 -18.44
C SER A 743 -14.74 27.74 -19.81
N VAL A 744 -14.84 26.48 -20.25
CA VAL A 744 -14.31 26.02 -21.54
C VAL A 744 -15.37 26.18 -22.62
N LYS A 745 -15.09 26.98 -23.65
CA LYS A 745 -15.93 27.07 -24.86
C LYS A 745 -15.47 26.02 -25.88
N ILE A 746 -16.40 25.20 -26.37
CA ILE A 746 -16.15 24.19 -27.41
C ILE A 746 -16.71 24.64 -28.77
N LYS A 747 -16.09 24.21 -29.87
CA LYS A 747 -16.45 24.66 -31.23
C LYS A 747 -17.86 24.25 -31.67
N SER A 748 -18.35 23.09 -31.24
CA SER A 748 -19.63 22.53 -31.67
C SER A 748 -20.39 21.87 -30.53
N LYS A 749 -21.72 21.87 -30.63
CA LYS A 749 -22.61 21.07 -29.76
C LYS A 749 -22.25 19.58 -29.86
N GLN A 750 -22.45 18.85 -28.77
CA GLN A 750 -22.14 17.43 -28.68
C GLN A 750 -23.43 16.62 -28.60
N LYS A 751 -23.45 15.39 -29.12
CA LYS A 751 -24.66 14.55 -29.09
C LYS A 751 -24.95 14.10 -27.66
N ALA A 752 -26.22 14.07 -27.26
CA ALA A 752 -26.65 13.47 -26.01
C ALA A 752 -26.08 12.05 -25.83
N GLY A 753 -25.65 11.72 -24.60
CA GLY A 753 -25.02 10.45 -24.26
C GLY A 753 -23.52 10.34 -24.59
N THR A 754 -22.95 11.27 -25.36
CA THR A 754 -21.48 11.33 -25.60
C THR A 754 -20.75 11.48 -24.27
N THR A 755 -19.74 10.64 -24.02
CA THR A 755 -18.83 10.80 -22.88
C THR A 755 -17.73 11.80 -23.25
N LEU A 756 -17.59 12.84 -22.44
CA LEU A 756 -16.49 13.81 -22.48
C LEU A 756 -15.63 13.62 -21.23
N THR A 757 -14.36 14.01 -21.31
CA THR A 757 -13.43 13.94 -20.17
C THR A 757 -12.74 15.27 -19.96
N ALA A 758 -12.81 15.80 -18.73
CA ALA A 758 -12.11 17.01 -18.31
C ALA A 758 -10.81 16.65 -17.59
N TYR A 759 -9.72 17.32 -17.94
CA TYR A 759 -8.42 17.24 -17.28
C TYR A 759 -8.02 18.65 -16.83
N ALA A 760 -7.33 18.77 -15.69
CA ALA A 760 -6.59 19.98 -15.33
C ALA A 760 -5.09 19.72 -15.50
N THR A 761 -4.36 20.69 -16.02
CA THR A 761 -2.89 20.70 -16.04
C THR A 761 -2.42 21.92 -15.26
N ASP A 762 -1.56 21.75 -14.27
CA ASP A 762 -1.06 22.85 -13.44
C ASP A 762 -0.06 23.77 -14.18
N LYS A 763 0.73 24.56 -13.44
CA LYS A 763 1.78 25.42 -14.00
C LYS A 763 3.12 24.73 -14.27
N ALA A 764 3.37 23.59 -13.64
CA ALA A 764 4.58 22.78 -13.83
C ALA A 764 4.43 21.75 -14.96
N GLY A 765 3.19 21.43 -15.34
CA GLY A 765 2.83 20.51 -16.42
C GLY A 765 2.17 19.21 -15.93
N ASN A 766 2.03 19.00 -14.62
CA ASN A 766 1.39 17.78 -14.12
C ASN A 766 -0.10 17.81 -14.44
N THR A 767 -0.64 16.67 -14.89
CA THR A 767 -2.00 16.58 -15.42
C THR A 767 -2.84 15.64 -14.55
N SER A 768 -4.03 16.11 -14.15
CA SER A 768 -4.97 15.41 -13.29
C SER A 768 -5.43 14.08 -13.87
N ALA A 769 -5.94 13.20 -13.01
CA ALA A 769 -6.86 12.16 -13.45
C ALA A 769 -8.05 12.77 -14.23
N GLY A 770 -8.50 12.10 -15.28
CA GLY A 770 -9.55 12.62 -16.17
C GLY A 770 -10.95 12.43 -15.58
N LYS A 771 -11.69 13.52 -15.34
CA LYS A 771 -13.10 13.44 -14.93
C LYS A 771 -14.00 13.21 -16.15
N SER A 772 -14.47 11.98 -16.31
CA SER A 772 -15.49 11.66 -17.32
C SER A 772 -16.89 12.13 -16.89
N PHE A 773 -17.63 12.71 -17.83
CA PHE A 773 -19.03 13.12 -17.69
C PHE A 773 -19.78 12.87 -19.00
N LYS A 774 -21.09 12.67 -18.95
CA LYS A 774 -21.93 12.49 -20.14
C LYS A 774 -22.66 13.76 -20.49
N VAL A 775 -22.73 14.06 -21.78
CA VAL A 775 -23.58 15.09 -22.36
C VAL A 775 -25.04 14.72 -22.09
N VAL A 776 -25.74 15.55 -21.31
CA VAL A 776 -27.14 15.34 -20.93
C VAL A 776 -28.04 15.80 -22.07
N ASP A 777 -29.08 15.03 -22.38
CA ASP A 777 -30.14 15.46 -23.29
C ASP A 777 -30.97 16.60 -22.66
N LYS A 778 -30.98 17.74 -23.34
CA LYS A 778 -31.74 18.95 -23.03
C LYS A 778 -32.55 19.45 -24.23
N THR A 779 -32.65 18.65 -25.30
CA THR A 779 -33.37 19.01 -26.51
C THR A 779 -34.80 18.48 -26.42
N ALA A 780 -35.77 19.39 -26.38
CA ALA A 780 -37.18 18.98 -26.31
C ALA A 780 -37.65 18.33 -27.62
N PRO A 781 -38.49 17.26 -27.54
CA PRO A 781 -39.03 16.61 -28.72
C PRO A 781 -39.95 17.55 -29.51
N SER A 782 -40.11 17.29 -30.80
CA SER A 782 -41.04 18.05 -31.65
C SER A 782 -42.49 17.95 -31.14
N ALA A 783 -43.24 19.05 -31.27
CA ALA A 783 -44.65 19.11 -30.86
C ALA A 783 -45.50 18.05 -31.62
N PRO A 784 -46.38 17.29 -30.93
CA PRO A 784 -47.20 16.29 -31.58
C PRO A 784 -48.05 16.86 -32.73
N SER A 785 -48.13 16.13 -33.83
CA SER A 785 -49.23 16.29 -34.79
C SER A 785 -50.40 15.41 -34.37
N VAL A 786 -51.62 15.91 -34.53
CA VAL A 786 -52.85 15.23 -34.12
C VAL A 786 -53.76 15.15 -35.33
N ASN A 787 -54.36 13.97 -35.56
CA ASN A 787 -55.37 13.77 -36.59
C ASN A 787 -56.68 14.48 -36.20
N TRP A 788 -57.65 14.53 -37.12
CA TRP A 788 -59.00 15.00 -36.78
C TRP A 788 -59.59 14.19 -35.62
N PHE A 789 -60.36 14.85 -34.75
CA PHE A 789 -60.96 14.21 -33.58
C PHE A 789 -62.36 14.79 -33.30
N GLY A 790 -63.37 13.92 -33.37
CA GLY A 790 -64.78 14.27 -33.19
C GLY A 790 -65.25 14.21 -31.74
N ASP A 791 -66.25 15.02 -31.40
CA ASP A 791 -66.98 15.00 -30.12
C ASP A 791 -67.57 13.62 -29.80
N ASN A 792 -67.96 12.88 -30.83
CA ASN A 792 -68.51 11.54 -30.72
C ASN A 792 -67.44 10.44 -30.43
N GLN A 793 -66.14 10.76 -30.40
CA GLN A 793 -65.02 9.82 -30.22
C GLN A 793 -64.41 9.84 -28.80
N THR A 794 -63.63 8.80 -28.47
CA THR A 794 -62.82 8.71 -27.23
C THR A 794 -61.37 8.27 -27.46
N THR A 795 -60.92 8.14 -28.70
CA THR A 795 -59.54 7.79 -29.06
C THR A 795 -58.93 8.87 -29.95
N ILE A 796 -57.82 9.46 -29.54
CA ILE A 796 -57.08 10.51 -30.25
C ILE A 796 -55.84 9.87 -30.87
N THR A 797 -55.60 10.11 -32.16
CA THR A 797 -54.46 9.55 -32.90
C THR A 797 -53.60 10.65 -33.52
N GLY A 798 -52.35 10.35 -33.86
CA GLY A 798 -51.44 11.31 -34.47
C GLY A 798 -49.99 10.82 -34.53
N LYS A 799 -49.03 11.74 -34.70
CA LYS A 799 -47.60 11.45 -34.66
C LYS A 799 -46.84 12.33 -33.67
N ALA A 800 -45.82 11.76 -33.04
CA ALA A 800 -44.82 12.44 -32.22
C ALA A 800 -43.46 11.72 -32.40
N GLU A 801 -42.44 12.15 -31.67
CA GLU A 801 -41.14 11.47 -31.67
C GLU A 801 -41.24 10.02 -31.17
N ALA A 802 -40.52 9.09 -31.81
CA ALA A 802 -40.63 7.66 -31.52
C ALA A 802 -40.19 7.31 -30.09
N GLY A 803 -41.07 6.67 -29.33
CA GLY A 803 -40.86 6.37 -27.91
C GLY A 803 -41.17 7.53 -26.94
N ALA A 804 -41.55 8.71 -27.42
CA ALA A 804 -41.96 9.82 -26.56
C ALA A 804 -43.36 9.59 -25.96
N LYS A 805 -43.52 9.95 -24.68
CA LYS A 805 -44.79 9.93 -23.97
C LYS A 805 -45.64 11.12 -24.42
N VAL A 806 -46.73 10.85 -25.13
CA VAL A 806 -47.69 11.87 -25.55
C VAL A 806 -48.78 12.04 -24.49
N THR A 807 -49.02 13.29 -24.09
CA THR A 807 -49.98 13.68 -23.05
C THR A 807 -51.02 14.63 -23.63
N ILE A 808 -52.30 14.26 -23.54
CA ILE A 808 -53.43 15.12 -23.95
C ILE A 808 -53.97 15.85 -22.73
N LYS A 809 -54.05 17.19 -22.81
CA LYS A 809 -54.60 18.06 -21.77
C LYS A 809 -55.79 18.89 -22.27
N ARG A 810 -56.65 19.29 -21.33
CA ARG A 810 -57.68 20.33 -21.48
C ARG A 810 -57.42 21.38 -20.39
N GLY A 811 -56.80 22.50 -20.76
CA GLY A 811 -56.20 23.40 -19.79
C GLY A 811 -55.12 22.69 -18.97
N LYS A 812 -55.19 22.75 -17.64
CA LYS A 812 -54.27 22.04 -16.73
C LYS A 812 -54.59 20.54 -16.58
N THR A 813 -55.82 20.10 -16.86
CA THR A 813 -56.28 18.72 -16.64
C THR A 813 -55.74 17.76 -17.71
N VAL A 814 -55.10 16.66 -17.32
CA VAL A 814 -54.75 15.55 -18.22
C VAL A 814 -56.00 14.70 -18.50
N LEU A 815 -56.29 14.43 -19.78
CA LEU A 815 -57.41 13.58 -20.21
C LEU A 815 -56.98 12.14 -20.54
N GLY A 816 -55.72 11.96 -20.93
CA GLY A 816 -55.13 10.68 -21.29
C GLY A 816 -53.65 10.83 -21.66
N THR A 817 -52.92 9.72 -21.56
CA THR A 817 -51.50 9.60 -21.95
C THR A 817 -51.27 8.30 -22.70
N GLY A 818 -50.31 8.31 -23.61
CA GLY A 818 -49.77 7.11 -24.24
C GLY A 818 -48.34 7.34 -24.70
N THR A 819 -47.79 6.43 -25.49
CA THR A 819 -46.43 6.55 -26.03
C THR A 819 -46.50 6.39 -27.54
N ALA A 820 -45.75 7.21 -28.29
CA ALA A 820 -45.59 7.00 -29.72
C ALA A 820 -44.72 5.76 -29.97
N ASN A 821 -45.11 4.90 -30.92
CA ASN A 821 -44.37 3.69 -31.25
C ASN A 821 -43.08 3.98 -32.06
N SER A 822 -42.36 2.94 -32.46
CA SER A 822 -41.13 3.05 -33.28
C SER A 822 -41.32 3.77 -34.62
N LYS A 823 -42.56 3.84 -35.15
CA LYS A 823 -42.92 4.60 -36.37
C LYS A 823 -43.40 6.02 -36.06
N GLY A 824 -43.23 6.50 -34.82
CA GLY A 824 -43.67 7.81 -34.36
C GLY A 824 -45.19 7.98 -34.24
N THR A 825 -45.99 6.92 -34.37
CA THR A 825 -47.47 7.02 -34.32
C THR A 825 -47.99 6.74 -32.91
N PHE A 826 -49.00 7.49 -32.46
CA PHE A 826 -49.67 7.28 -31.16
C PHE A 826 -51.18 7.09 -31.31
N SER A 827 -51.76 6.39 -30.32
CA SER A 827 -53.20 6.25 -30.11
C SER A 827 -53.49 6.34 -28.62
N ILE A 828 -54.30 7.32 -28.20
CA ILE A 828 -54.57 7.63 -26.79
C ILE A 828 -56.07 7.60 -26.55
N ARG A 829 -56.52 6.68 -25.68
CA ARG A 829 -57.89 6.66 -25.20
C ARG A 829 -58.06 7.66 -24.05
N ILE A 830 -59.09 8.49 -24.12
CA ILE A 830 -59.51 9.40 -23.04
C ILE A 830 -60.76 8.85 -22.36
N LYS A 831 -60.94 9.14 -21.06
CA LYS A 831 -62.03 8.53 -20.25
C LYS A 831 -63.45 8.88 -20.72
N SER A 832 -63.66 10.04 -21.33
CA SER A 832 -64.97 10.51 -21.76
C SER A 832 -64.93 11.33 -23.06
N LYS A 833 -66.04 11.31 -23.79
CA LYS A 833 -66.28 12.18 -24.96
C LYS A 833 -66.13 13.65 -24.57
N GLN A 834 -65.64 14.48 -25.48
CA GLN A 834 -65.44 15.91 -25.26
C GLN A 834 -66.49 16.71 -26.05
N LYS A 835 -66.95 17.84 -25.53
CA LYS A 835 -67.90 18.69 -26.26
C LYS A 835 -67.25 19.28 -27.51
N ALA A 836 -67.99 19.38 -28.61
CA ALA A 836 -67.56 20.10 -29.80
C ALA A 836 -67.03 21.51 -29.47
N GLY A 837 -66.02 21.97 -30.21
CA GLY A 837 -65.35 23.25 -29.99
C GLY A 837 -64.38 23.30 -28.79
N THR A 838 -64.37 22.28 -27.91
CA THR A 838 -63.38 22.18 -26.81
C THR A 838 -61.97 22.21 -27.39
N THR A 839 -61.12 23.10 -26.87
CA THR A 839 -59.69 23.12 -27.24
C THR A 839 -58.92 22.17 -26.33
N LEU A 840 -58.24 21.20 -26.95
CA LEU A 840 -57.32 20.26 -26.32
C LEU A 840 -55.89 20.63 -26.72
N THR A 841 -54.89 20.15 -25.98
CA THR A 841 -53.47 20.36 -26.31
C THR A 841 -52.67 19.09 -26.07
N ALA A 842 -51.94 18.65 -27.09
CA ALA A 842 -51.03 17.52 -27.04
C ALA A 842 -49.59 17.99 -26.77
N TYR A 843 -48.89 17.29 -25.89
CA TYR A 843 -47.47 17.49 -25.57
C TYR A 843 -46.73 16.16 -25.75
N ALA A 844 -45.53 16.16 -26.30
CA ALA A 844 -44.61 15.03 -26.24
C ALA A 844 -43.61 15.25 -25.11
N THR A 845 -43.27 14.20 -24.38
CA THR A 845 -42.17 14.18 -23.42
C THR A 845 -41.24 13.02 -23.79
N ASP A 846 -39.96 13.30 -23.97
CA ASP A 846 -38.95 12.29 -24.36
C ASP A 846 -38.59 11.36 -23.17
N LYS A 847 -37.58 10.49 -23.37
CA LYS A 847 -37.06 9.61 -22.31
C LYS A 847 -36.31 10.38 -21.21
N SER A 848 -35.72 11.52 -21.58
CA SER A 848 -34.91 12.42 -20.75
C SER A 848 -35.73 13.41 -19.92
N ARG A 849 -37.06 13.41 -20.14
CA ARG A 849 -38.11 14.24 -19.55
C ARG A 849 -38.18 15.68 -20.09
N ASN A 850 -37.48 16.03 -21.17
CA ASN A 850 -37.75 17.30 -21.84
C ASN A 850 -39.12 17.21 -22.53
N THR A 851 -39.84 18.32 -22.58
CA THR A 851 -41.24 18.35 -23.04
C THR A 851 -41.43 19.38 -24.15
N SER A 852 -42.11 18.98 -25.22
CA SER A 852 -42.36 19.78 -26.41
C SER A 852 -43.18 21.04 -26.12
N ALA A 853 -43.14 21.99 -27.06
CA ALA A 853 -44.23 22.95 -27.20
C ALA A 853 -45.58 22.20 -27.36
N GLY A 854 -46.65 22.76 -26.80
CA GLY A 854 -47.98 22.15 -26.86
C GLY A 854 -48.67 22.40 -28.21
N LYS A 855 -49.11 21.35 -28.91
CA LYS A 855 -49.96 21.49 -30.10
C LYS A 855 -51.42 21.52 -29.70
N SER A 856 -52.06 22.69 -29.81
CA SER A 856 -53.50 22.82 -29.61
C SER A 856 -54.31 22.38 -30.84
N PHE A 857 -55.45 21.76 -30.59
CA PHE A 857 -56.44 21.34 -31.60
C PHE A 857 -57.85 21.45 -31.01
N LYS A 858 -58.87 21.58 -31.86
CA LYS A 858 -60.28 21.64 -31.43
C LYS A 858 -60.97 20.31 -31.68
N VAL A 859 -61.87 19.94 -30.79
CA VAL A 859 -62.81 18.83 -30.97
C VAL A 859 -63.82 19.24 -32.05
N GLU A 860 -63.90 18.49 -33.13
CA GLU A 860 -64.87 18.71 -34.21
C GLU A 860 -66.26 18.22 -33.81
N ASP A 861 -67.29 18.88 -34.33
CA ASP A 861 -68.67 18.43 -34.19
C ASP A 861 -69.00 17.38 -35.24
N LYS A 862 -69.32 16.16 -34.79
CA LYS A 862 -69.72 15.00 -35.61
C LYS A 862 -71.01 14.37 -35.08
N THR A 863 -71.79 15.08 -34.26
CA THR A 863 -73.04 14.55 -33.68
C THR A 863 -74.24 15.13 -34.43
N ALA A 864 -74.97 14.27 -35.13
CA ALA A 864 -76.14 14.70 -35.89
C ALA A 864 -77.28 15.22 -34.98
N PRO A 865 -77.98 16.29 -35.39
CA PRO A 865 -79.10 16.84 -34.63
C PRO A 865 -80.27 15.88 -34.57
N SER A 866 -81.13 16.05 -33.56
CA SER A 866 -82.35 15.23 -33.43
C SER A 866 -83.33 15.43 -34.61
N ALA A 867 -84.06 14.37 -34.96
CA ALA A 867 -85.02 14.39 -36.07
C ALA A 867 -86.17 15.39 -35.80
N PRO A 868 -86.56 16.26 -36.77
CA PRO A 868 -87.62 17.24 -36.56
C PRO A 868 -88.94 16.62 -36.10
N SER A 869 -89.62 17.29 -35.17
CA SER A 869 -91.05 17.10 -34.91
C SER A 869 -91.85 18.07 -35.80
N VAL A 870 -92.97 17.60 -36.37
CA VAL A 870 -93.77 18.38 -37.34
C VAL A 870 -95.21 18.48 -36.86
N ASN A 871 -95.78 19.68 -36.91
CA ASN A 871 -97.18 19.95 -36.55
C ASN A 871 -98.14 19.44 -37.65
N ARG A 872 -99.37 19.11 -37.27
CA ARG A 872 -100.44 18.65 -38.17
C ARG A 872 -100.65 19.60 -39.34
N PHE A 873 -100.32 19.15 -40.57
CA PHE A 873 -100.30 19.97 -41.78
C PHE A 873 -101.39 19.54 -42.78
N GLY A 874 -102.22 20.48 -43.21
CA GLY A 874 -103.36 20.23 -44.11
C GLY A 874 -103.08 20.53 -45.58
N ASP A 875 -103.85 19.90 -46.45
CA ASP A 875 -103.91 20.07 -47.90
C ASP A 875 -104.07 21.54 -48.32
N ASN A 876 -104.88 22.31 -47.58
CA ASN A 876 -105.13 23.72 -47.86
C ASN A 876 -103.98 24.66 -47.46
N GLN A 877 -102.92 24.15 -46.82
CA GLN A 877 -101.81 24.93 -46.27
C GLN A 877 -100.56 24.90 -47.18
N THR A 878 -99.67 25.90 -47.05
CA THR A 878 -98.36 25.96 -47.75
C THR A 878 -97.18 26.21 -46.81
N THR A 879 -97.42 26.24 -45.50
CA THR A 879 -96.41 26.52 -44.48
C THR A 879 -96.42 25.39 -43.45
N ILE A 880 -95.29 24.68 -43.35
CA ILE A 880 -95.10 23.53 -42.46
C ILE A 880 -94.34 24.04 -41.24
N THR A 881 -94.87 23.77 -40.05
CA THR A 881 -94.28 24.22 -38.77
C THR A 881 -93.96 23.04 -37.88
N GLY A 882 -93.09 23.23 -36.89
CA GLY A 882 -92.69 22.17 -35.96
C GLY A 882 -91.54 22.62 -35.07
N LYS A 883 -90.85 21.66 -34.45
CA LYS A 883 -89.60 21.89 -33.70
C LYS A 883 -88.47 21.02 -34.22
N ALA A 884 -87.29 21.61 -34.32
CA ALA A 884 -86.01 20.95 -34.54
C ALA A 884 -84.96 21.56 -33.60
N GLU A 885 -83.69 21.18 -33.74
CA GLU A 885 -82.60 21.78 -32.97
C GLU A 885 -82.43 23.28 -33.28
N ALA A 886 -82.15 24.10 -32.26
CA ALA A 886 -82.11 25.55 -32.40
C ALA A 886 -81.00 26.00 -33.36
N GLY A 887 -81.34 26.82 -34.35
CA GLY A 887 -80.43 27.26 -35.40
C GLY A 887 -80.18 26.25 -36.53
N ALA A 888 -80.69 25.01 -36.42
CA ALA A 888 -80.53 24.00 -37.47
C ALA A 888 -81.36 24.34 -38.72
N LYS A 889 -80.79 24.07 -39.90
CA LYS A 889 -81.44 24.19 -41.21
C LYS A 889 -82.42 23.04 -41.39
N VAL A 890 -83.72 23.34 -41.43
CA VAL A 890 -84.77 22.35 -41.67
C VAL A 890 -85.06 22.25 -43.17
N THR A 891 -85.05 21.03 -43.70
CA THR A 891 -85.37 20.75 -45.10
C THR A 891 -86.59 19.83 -45.19
N ILE A 892 -87.56 20.18 -46.05
CA ILE A 892 -88.75 19.35 -46.31
C ILE A 892 -88.61 18.72 -47.70
N LYS A 893 -88.71 17.40 -47.77
CA LYS A 893 -88.62 16.63 -49.01
C LYS A 893 -89.87 15.78 -49.27
N ARG A 894 -90.08 15.41 -50.53
CA ARG A 894 -91.04 14.42 -51.00
C ARG A 894 -90.28 13.40 -51.83
N GLY A 895 -89.98 12.24 -51.25
CA GLY A 895 -88.93 11.36 -51.76
C GLY A 895 -87.59 12.10 -51.82
N LYS A 896 -86.87 12.02 -52.95
CA LYS A 896 -85.63 12.76 -53.18
C LYS A 896 -85.84 14.27 -53.43
N THR A 897 -87.05 14.71 -53.80
CA THR A 897 -87.32 16.10 -54.23
C THR A 897 -87.40 17.05 -53.04
N LEU A 898 -86.64 18.14 -53.05
CA LEU A 898 -86.73 19.24 -52.08
C LEU A 898 -87.97 20.12 -52.36
N LEU A 899 -88.85 20.30 -51.38
CA LEU A 899 -90.03 21.18 -51.50
C LEU A 899 -89.84 22.57 -50.88
N GLY A 900 -88.95 22.69 -49.90
CA GLY A 900 -88.65 23.93 -49.20
C GLY A 900 -87.61 23.75 -48.10
N THR A 901 -87.03 24.86 -47.66
CA THR A 901 -86.09 24.94 -46.54
C THR A 901 -86.43 26.11 -45.64
N GLY A 902 -86.02 26.02 -44.38
CA GLY A 902 -86.02 27.12 -43.41
C GLY A 902 -84.98 26.84 -42.33
N THR A 903 -85.01 27.63 -41.26
CA THR A 903 -84.13 27.46 -40.10
C THR A 903 -84.98 27.43 -38.83
N ALA A 904 -84.63 26.57 -37.90
CA ALA A 904 -85.23 26.59 -36.57
C ALA A 904 -84.74 27.82 -35.79
N SER A 905 -85.66 28.52 -35.14
CA SER A 905 -85.36 29.64 -34.25
C SER A 905 -84.51 29.22 -33.05
N SER A 906 -84.01 30.20 -32.28
CA SER A 906 -83.33 29.96 -30.99
C SER A 906 -84.17 29.18 -29.96
N LYS A 907 -85.49 29.10 -30.15
CA LYS A 907 -86.44 28.31 -29.34
C LYS A 907 -86.82 26.98 -30.01
N GLY A 908 -86.01 26.50 -30.98
CA GLY A 908 -86.19 25.27 -31.74
C GLY A 908 -87.37 25.24 -32.73
N SER A 909 -88.29 26.20 -32.64
CA SER A 909 -89.48 26.24 -33.51
C SER A 909 -89.10 26.67 -34.92
N PHE A 910 -89.54 25.93 -35.94
CA PHE A 910 -89.29 26.23 -37.36
C PHE A 910 -90.58 26.53 -38.14
N SER A 911 -90.41 27.21 -39.27
CA SER A 911 -91.44 27.42 -40.29
C SER A 911 -90.81 27.27 -41.67
N VAL A 912 -91.33 26.35 -42.49
CA VAL A 912 -90.88 26.12 -43.88
C VAL A 912 -92.05 26.33 -44.82
N ARG A 913 -91.93 27.33 -45.70
CA ARG A 913 -92.87 27.54 -46.80
C ARG A 913 -92.51 26.61 -47.97
N ILE A 914 -93.50 25.93 -48.53
CA ILE A 914 -93.39 25.14 -49.76
C ILE A 914 -94.10 25.86 -50.91
N LYS A 915 -93.63 25.66 -52.15
CA LYS A 915 -94.12 26.41 -53.32
C LYS A 915 -95.61 26.19 -53.64
N SER A 916 -96.16 25.02 -53.34
CA SER A 916 -97.54 24.65 -53.66
C SER A 916 -98.21 23.79 -52.60
N LYS A 917 -99.54 23.86 -52.53
CA LYS A 917 -100.39 22.96 -51.74
C LYS A 917 -100.14 21.51 -52.14
N GLN A 918 -100.28 20.59 -51.20
CA GLN A 918 -100.05 19.15 -51.42
C GLN A 918 -101.37 18.38 -51.33
N LYS A 919 -101.53 17.30 -52.09
CA LYS A 919 -102.72 16.45 -52.03
C LYS A 919 -102.78 15.73 -50.68
N VAL A 920 -103.99 15.54 -50.13
CA VAL A 920 -104.23 14.71 -48.94
C VAL A 920 -103.56 13.33 -49.09
N GLY A 921 -103.03 12.79 -48.00
CA GLY A 921 -102.33 11.51 -47.96
C GLY A 921 -100.87 11.53 -48.45
N THR A 922 -100.42 12.60 -49.12
CA THR A 922 -99.01 12.74 -49.54
C THR A 922 -98.07 12.59 -48.35
N VAL A 923 -97.04 11.73 -48.46
CA VAL A 923 -95.99 11.60 -47.46
C VAL A 923 -94.89 12.63 -47.74
N LEU A 924 -94.55 13.42 -46.72
CA LEU A 924 -93.42 14.35 -46.71
C LEU A 924 -92.45 13.95 -45.61
N THR A 925 -91.17 14.30 -45.75
CA THR A 925 -90.12 14.00 -44.77
C THR A 925 -89.33 15.26 -44.42
N ALA A 926 -89.20 15.54 -43.12
CA ALA A 926 -88.42 16.65 -42.57
C ALA A 926 -87.06 16.16 -42.06
N TYR A 927 -85.99 16.91 -42.37
CA TYR A 927 -84.63 16.69 -41.85
C TYR A 927 -84.11 17.99 -41.22
N ALA A 928 -83.31 17.90 -40.18
CA ALA A 928 -82.52 19.01 -39.64
C ALA A 928 -81.05 18.81 -40.02
N THR A 929 -80.35 19.89 -40.36
CA THR A 929 -78.89 19.93 -40.50
C THR A 929 -78.35 21.00 -39.55
N ASP A 930 -77.38 20.65 -38.72
CA ASP A 930 -76.81 21.56 -37.72
C ASP A 930 -75.88 22.62 -38.37
N LYS A 931 -75.12 23.35 -37.53
CA LYS A 931 -74.15 24.37 -37.98
C LYS A 931 -72.84 23.76 -38.50
N ALA A 932 -72.52 22.52 -38.14
CA ALA A 932 -71.32 21.80 -38.58
C ALA A 932 -71.52 21.02 -39.90
N GLY A 933 -72.78 20.80 -40.30
CA GLY A 933 -73.20 20.07 -41.49
C GLY A 933 -73.73 18.66 -41.23
N ASN A 934 -73.75 18.19 -39.98
CA ASN A 934 -74.32 16.87 -39.67
C ASN A 934 -75.84 16.92 -39.84
N THR A 935 -76.43 15.86 -40.40
CA THR A 935 -77.85 15.82 -40.77
C THR A 935 -78.60 14.72 -40.03
N SER A 936 -79.76 15.06 -39.48
CA SER A 936 -80.62 14.17 -38.70
C SER A 936 -81.16 13.00 -39.50
N ALA A 937 -81.65 11.98 -38.78
CA ALA A 937 -82.65 11.07 -39.34
C ALA A 937 -83.90 11.85 -39.82
N GLY A 938 -84.57 11.37 -40.86
CA GLY A 938 -85.74 12.04 -41.43
C GLY A 938 -87.04 11.69 -40.72
N LYS A 939 -87.86 12.68 -40.35
CA LYS A 939 -89.21 12.47 -39.82
C LYS A 939 -90.26 12.56 -40.92
N SER A 940 -90.91 11.43 -41.22
CA SER A 940 -92.03 11.40 -42.16
C SER A 940 -93.37 11.75 -41.51
N PHE A 941 -94.23 12.45 -42.26
CA PHE A 941 -95.60 12.83 -41.89
C PHE A 941 -96.50 12.83 -43.13
N LYS A 942 -97.82 12.73 -42.94
CA LYS A 942 -98.83 12.76 -44.02
C LYS A 942 -99.54 14.11 -44.05
N VAL A 943 -99.94 14.54 -45.24
CA VAL A 943 -100.82 15.70 -45.45
C VAL A 943 -102.26 15.31 -45.09
N GLU A 944 -102.86 16.06 -44.19
CA GLU A 944 -104.24 15.89 -43.72
C GLU A 944 -105.23 16.64 -44.61
N ASP A 945 -106.52 16.28 -44.56
CA ASP A 945 -107.59 17.10 -45.14
C ASP A 945 -108.09 18.12 -44.10
N LYS A 946 -108.05 19.39 -44.46
CA LYS A 946 -108.60 20.52 -43.70
C LYS A 946 -109.50 21.42 -44.56
N THR A 947 -109.83 21.01 -45.78
CA THR A 947 -110.64 21.81 -46.71
C THR A 947 -112.11 21.65 -46.36
N ALA A 948 -112.74 22.71 -45.86
CA ALA A 948 -114.18 22.69 -45.57
C ALA A 948 -115.00 22.52 -46.85
N PRO A 949 -116.09 21.74 -46.82
CA PRO A 949 -116.93 21.52 -47.97
C PRO A 949 -117.66 22.80 -48.40
N SER A 950 -118.32 22.75 -49.55
CA SER A 950 -119.17 23.85 -50.02
C SER A 950 -120.40 24.11 -49.11
N ALA A 951 -120.88 25.35 -49.11
CA ALA A 951 -122.10 25.75 -48.39
C ALA A 951 -123.35 25.18 -49.08
N PRO A 952 -124.34 24.61 -48.36
CA PRO A 952 -125.54 24.08 -48.98
C PRO A 952 -126.33 25.13 -49.77
N SER A 953 -126.91 24.71 -50.89
CA SER A 953 -128.07 25.36 -51.51
C SER A 953 -129.36 24.73 -50.95
N VAL A 954 -130.44 25.50 -50.88
CA VAL A 954 -131.73 25.07 -50.32
C VAL A 954 -132.85 25.52 -51.25
N ASP A 955 -133.80 24.63 -51.53
CA ASP A 955 -134.93 24.91 -52.40
C ASP A 955 -136.00 25.79 -51.71
N ARG A 956 -136.97 26.30 -52.49
CA ARG A 956 -138.00 27.20 -51.97
C ARG A 956 -138.99 26.49 -51.06
N PHE A 957 -138.82 26.68 -49.75
CA PHE A 957 -139.64 26.07 -48.69
C PHE A 957 -140.79 26.98 -48.20
N GLY A 958 -141.99 26.42 -48.04
CA GLY A 958 -143.23 27.12 -47.65
C GLY A 958 -143.70 26.82 -46.21
N ASP A 959 -144.51 27.73 -45.66
CA ASP A 959 -145.10 27.63 -44.32
C ASP A 959 -146.00 26.40 -44.13
N ASN A 960 -146.59 25.92 -45.22
CA ASN A 960 -147.42 24.72 -45.23
C ASN A 960 -146.64 23.38 -45.31
N GLN A 961 -145.30 23.40 -45.45
CA GLN A 961 -144.44 22.21 -45.66
C GLN A 961 -143.66 21.76 -44.40
N THR A 962 -143.09 20.54 -44.44
CA THR A 962 -142.24 19.95 -43.39
C THR A 962 -140.99 19.21 -43.89
N THR A 963 -140.72 19.21 -45.21
CA THR A 963 -139.50 18.64 -45.80
C THR A 963 -138.73 19.71 -46.56
N ILE A 964 -137.42 19.79 -46.33
CA ILE A 964 -136.51 20.78 -46.91
C ILE A 964 -135.53 20.04 -47.81
N THR A 965 -135.48 20.38 -49.09
CA THR A 965 -134.57 19.81 -50.10
C THR A 965 -133.52 20.83 -50.54
N GLY A 966 -132.48 20.35 -51.22
CA GLY A 966 -131.44 21.18 -51.81
C GLY A 966 -130.21 20.37 -52.20
N LYS A 967 -129.07 21.06 -52.40
CA LYS A 967 -127.79 20.42 -52.73
C LYS A 967 -126.66 20.82 -51.79
N ALA A 968 -125.77 19.88 -51.49
CA ALA A 968 -124.49 20.09 -50.83
C ALA A 968 -123.45 19.12 -51.41
N GLU A 969 -122.25 19.10 -50.86
CA GLU A 969 -121.18 18.21 -51.30
C GLU A 969 -121.51 16.72 -51.08
N ALA A 970 -121.15 15.86 -52.03
CA ALA A 970 -121.57 14.46 -52.02
C ALA A 970 -121.03 13.70 -50.80
N GLY A 971 -121.93 13.09 -50.02
CA GLY A 971 -121.61 12.42 -48.76
C GLY A 971 -121.43 13.34 -47.55
N ALA A 972 -121.55 14.66 -47.69
CA ALA A 972 -121.50 15.59 -46.57
C ALA A 972 -122.80 15.59 -45.76
N LYS A 973 -122.68 15.66 -44.43
CA LYS A 973 -123.81 15.74 -43.49
C LYS A 973 -124.38 17.15 -43.48
N VAL A 974 -125.62 17.32 -43.95
CA VAL A 974 -126.33 18.60 -43.98
C VAL A 974 -127.17 18.78 -42.71
N THR A 975 -127.07 19.96 -42.11
CA THR A 975 -127.74 20.31 -40.83
C THR A 975 -128.56 21.59 -41.00
N ILE A 976 -129.87 21.51 -40.73
CA ILE A 976 -130.77 22.67 -40.73
C ILE A 976 -130.96 23.19 -39.30
N LYS A 977 -130.80 24.50 -39.10
CA LYS A 977 -130.94 25.19 -37.81
C LYS A 977 -131.90 26.38 -37.87
N ARG A 978 -132.47 26.73 -36.72
CA ARG A 978 -133.19 27.98 -36.45
C ARG A 978 -132.56 28.62 -35.21
N GLY A 979 -131.71 29.63 -35.42
CA GLY A 979 -130.77 30.07 -34.37
C GLY A 979 -129.83 28.92 -33.97
N LYS A 980 -129.68 28.67 -32.66
CA LYS A 980 -128.87 27.55 -32.14
C LYS A 980 -129.56 26.18 -32.29
N THR A 981 -130.89 26.13 -32.38
CA THR A 981 -131.67 24.88 -32.40
C THR A 981 -131.55 24.15 -33.75
N VAL A 982 -131.14 22.88 -33.74
CA VAL A 982 -131.22 22.00 -34.92
C VAL A 982 -132.68 21.60 -35.16
N LEU A 983 -133.19 21.81 -36.38
CA LEU A 983 -134.53 21.36 -36.79
C LEU A 983 -134.52 19.98 -37.45
N GLY A 984 -133.39 19.60 -38.05
CA GLY A 984 -133.19 18.31 -38.70
C GLY A 984 -131.79 18.18 -39.29
N THR A 985 -131.38 16.94 -39.58
CA THR A 985 -130.12 16.60 -40.27
C THR A 985 -130.36 15.53 -41.30
N GLY A 986 -129.56 15.53 -42.37
CA GLY A 986 -129.48 14.45 -43.34
C GLY A 986 -128.08 14.38 -43.93
N THR A 987 -127.90 13.60 -45.00
CA THR A 987 -126.64 13.52 -45.74
C THR A 987 -126.94 13.74 -47.22
N ALA A 988 -126.13 14.53 -47.90
CA ALA A 988 -126.22 14.66 -49.36
C ALA A 988 -125.77 13.35 -50.03
N ASN A 989 -126.55 12.86 -50.99
CA ASN A 989 -126.25 11.60 -51.69
C ASN A 989 -125.06 11.76 -52.66
N SER A 990 -124.73 10.69 -53.40
CA SER A 990 -123.63 10.70 -54.38
C SER A 990 -123.79 11.71 -55.52
N LYS A 991 -125.00 12.24 -55.73
CA LYS A 991 -125.32 13.31 -56.71
C LYS A 991 -125.44 14.69 -56.05
N GLY A 992 -125.03 14.82 -54.78
CA GLY A 992 -125.07 16.06 -53.99
C GLY A 992 -126.45 16.46 -53.46
N ASN A 993 -127.52 15.73 -53.78
CA ASN A 993 -128.88 16.12 -53.37
C ASN A 993 -129.16 15.67 -51.93
N PHE A 994 -129.81 16.51 -51.12
CA PHE A 994 -130.30 16.15 -49.78
C PHE A 994 -131.81 16.37 -49.64
N SER A 995 -132.41 15.65 -48.69
CA SER A 995 -133.79 15.85 -48.24
C SER A 995 -133.84 15.69 -46.72
N ILE A 996 -134.38 16.69 -46.01
CA ILE A 996 -134.39 16.76 -44.55
C ILE A 996 -135.81 17.07 -44.08
N ARG A 997 -136.44 16.10 -43.40
CA ARG A 997 -137.73 16.29 -42.72
C ARG A 997 -137.50 17.01 -41.39
N ILE A 998 -138.25 18.08 -41.14
CA ILE A 998 -138.28 18.80 -39.86
C ILE A 998 -139.55 18.46 -39.09
N LYS A 999 -139.50 18.48 -37.75
CA LYS A 999 -140.59 17.99 -36.89
C LYS A 999 -141.91 18.76 -37.02
N SER A 1000 -141.88 20.04 -37.38
CA SER A 1000 -143.07 20.90 -37.45
C SER A 1000 -143.00 21.94 -38.56
N LYS A 1001 -144.18 22.37 -39.04
CA LYS A 1001 -144.33 23.50 -39.96
C LYS A 1001 -143.76 24.77 -39.35
N GLN A 1002 -143.20 25.65 -40.18
CA GLN A 1002 -142.59 26.91 -39.73
C GLN A 1002 -143.47 28.09 -40.16
N LYS A 1003 -143.57 29.14 -39.33
CA LYS A 1003 -144.35 30.33 -39.69
C LYS A 1003 -143.70 31.03 -40.89
N ALA A 1004 -144.52 31.57 -41.80
CA ALA A 1004 -144.05 32.41 -42.90
C ALA A 1004 -143.13 33.54 -42.39
N GLY A 1005 -142.09 33.87 -43.15
CA GLY A 1005 -141.06 34.85 -42.78
C GLY A 1005 -139.96 34.34 -41.85
N THR A 1006 -140.11 33.17 -41.20
CA THR A 1006 -139.06 32.57 -40.36
C THR A 1006 -137.78 32.38 -41.17
N THR A 1007 -136.62 32.73 -40.59
CA THR A 1007 -135.31 32.51 -41.21
C THR A 1007 -134.64 31.25 -40.63
N LEU A 1008 -134.14 30.40 -41.52
CA LEU A 1008 -133.45 29.14 -41.22
C LEU A 1008 -132.04 29.17 -41.81
N MET A 1009 -131.14 28.31 -41.33
CA MET A 1009 -129.78 28.16 -41.86
C MET A 1009 -129.41 26.70 -42.12
N ALA A 1010 -128.71 26.43 -43.23
CA ALA A 1010 -128.17 25.13 -43.61
C ALA A 1010 -126.63 25.11 -43.59
N TYR A 1011 -126.04 24.05 -43.05
CA TYR A 1011 -124.58 23.83 -43.00
C TYR A 1011 -124.26 22.44 -43.56
N ALA A 1012 -123.09 22.23 -44.17
CA ALA A 1012 -122.58 20.90 -44.52
C ALA A 1012 -121.31 20.56 -43.72
N THR A 1013 -121.12 19.30 -43.38
CA THR A 1013 -119.91 18.79 -42.70
C THR A 1013 -119.40 17.56 -43.44
N ASP A 1014 -118.10 17.52 -43.76
CA ASP A 1014 -117.47 16.43 -44.51
C ASP A 1014 -117.11 15.21 -43.61
N LYS A 1015 -116.40 14.22 -44.19
CA LYS A 1015 -115.90 13.05 -43.45
C LYS A 1015 -114.77 13.39 -42.47
N SER A 1016 -113.98 14.42 -42.77
CA SER A 1016 -112.88 14.95 -41.95
C SER A 1016 -113.35 15.84 -40.79
N LYS A 1017 -114.67 16.10 -40.73
CA LYS A 1017 -115.41 16.96 -39.79
C LYS A 1017 -115.21 18.46 -40.02
N ASN A 1018 -114.61 18.88 -41.13
CA ASN A 1018 -114.62 20.30 -41.53
C ASN A 1018 -116.07 20.70 -41.87
N THR A 1019 -116.47 21.91 -41.49
CA THR A 1019 -117.86 22.38 -41.63
C THR A 1019 -117.91 23.66 -42.45
N SER A 1020 -118.84 23.72 -43.40
CA SER A 1020 -119.00 24.83 -44.34
C SER A 1020 -119.70 26.05 -43.77
N ALA A 1021 -119.61 27.18 -44.49
CA ALA A 1021 -120.33 28.40 -44.16
C ALA A 1021 -121.86 28.17 -44.21
N GLY A 1022 -122.59 28.75 -43.27
CA GLY A 1022 -124.05 28.56 -43.16
C GLY A 1022 -124.83 29.36 -44.21
N LYS A 1023 -125.69 28.69 -44.99
CA LYS A 1023 -126.59 29.33 -45.95
C LYS A 1023 -127.93 29.68 -45.29
N SER A 1024 -128.30 30.95 -45.26
CA SER A 1024 -129.62 31.42 -44.79
C SER A 1024 -130.71 31.32 -45.86
N PHE A 1025 -131.93 30.97 -45.46
CA PHE A 1025 -133.14 30.99 -46.29
C PHE A 1025 -134.39 31.36 -45.47
N LYS A 1026 -135.45 31.86 -46.12
CA LYS A 1026 -136.71 32.26 -45.47
C LYS A 1026 -137.87 31.35 -45.89
N VAL A 1027 -138.76 31.07 -44.95
CA VAL A 1027 -140.02 30.33 -45.16
C VAL A 1027 -141.02 31.24 -45.88
N ALA A 1028 -141.57 30.79 -47.02
CA ALA A 1028 -142.53 31.55 -47.82
C ALA A 1028 -143.98 31.34 -47.34
N ASP A 1029 -144.81 32.37 -47.46
CA ASP A 1029 -146.26 32.30 -47.23
C ASP A 1029 -146.96 31.57 -48.40
N LYS A 1030 -147.87 30.64 -48.07
CA LYS A 1030 -148.74 29.90 -49.00
C LYS A 1030 -150.17 29.71 -48.47
N THR A 1031 -150.61 30.51 -47.50
CA THR A 1031 -151.92 30.36 -46.83
C THR A 1031 -152.92 31.44 -47.28
N ALA A 1032 -154.19 31.10 -47.49
CA ALA A 1032 -155.17 31.96 -48.19
C ALA A 1032 -156.25 32.61 -47.28
N PRO A 1033 -156.80 33.79 -47.63
CA PRO A 1033 -157.60 34.63 -46.73
C PRO A 1033 -159.10 34.32 -46.68
N GLY A 1034 -159.75 34.84 -45.63
CA GLY A 1034 -161.18 34.70 -45.34
C GLY A 1034 -162.14 35.43 -46.29
N VAL A 1035 -163.41 35.00 -46.29
CA VAL A 1035 -164.47 35.49 -47.19
C VAL A 1035 -165.14 36.78 -46.67
N PRO A 1036 -165.38 37.81 -47.50
CA PRO A 1036 -166.06 39.03 -47.09
C PRO A 1036 -167.56 38.88 -46.74
N THR A 1037 -168.02 39.73 -45.82
CA THR A 1037 -169.45 40.01 -45.54
C THR A 1037 -169.87 41.35 -46.15
N ALA A 1038 -171.18 41.63 -46.21
CA ALA A 1038 -171.73 42.89 -46.70
C ALA A 1038 -173.15 43.16 -46.14
N GLY A 1039 -173.48 44.43 -45.93
CA GLY A 1039 -174.76 44.90 -45.40
C GLY A 1039 -175.88 45.04 -46.43
N LYS A 1040 -177.06 45.48 -45.96
CA LYS A 1040 -178.28 45.67 -46.76
C LYS A 1040 -178.09 46.81 -47.77
N VAL A 1041 -178.36 46.53 -49.05
CA VAL A 1041 -178.29 47.50 -50.17
C VAL A 1041 -179.69 47.75 -50.73
N THR A 1042 -179.99 49.01 -51.07
CA THR A 1042 -181.24 49.41 -51.73
C THR A 1042 -180.97 50.16 -53.03
N TYR A 1043 -181.99 50.36 -53.87
CA TYR A 1043 -181.87 51.15 -55.10
C TYR A 1043 -181.47 52.63 -54.85
N LYS A 1044 -181.70 53.17 -53.64
CA LYS A 1044 -181.22 54.50 -53.23
C LYS A 1044 -179.76 54.49 -52.74
N SER A 1045 -179.20 53.33 -52.39
CA SER A 1045 -177.87 53.20 -51.77
C SER A 1045 -176.73 53.50 -52.74
N THR A 1046 -175.80 54.37 -52.33
CA THR A 1046 -174.61 54.78 -53.09
C THR A 1046 -173.31 54.14 -52.58
N LYS A 1047 -173.39 53.23 -51.60
CA LYS A 1047 -172.26 52.48 -51.04
C LYS A 1047 -172.69 51.07 -50.65
N VAL A 1048 -171.76 50.11 -50.64
CA VAL A 1048 -171.89 48.80 -49.99
C VAL A 1048 -170.71 48.59 -49.03
N SER A 1049 -170.99 48.13 -47.82
CA SER A 1049 -169.99 48.02 -46.74
C SER A 1049 -170.15 46.73 -45.94
N GLY A 1050 -169.05 46.26 -45.34
CA GLY A 1050 -169.02 45.03 -44.57
C GLY A 1050 -167.66 44.77 -43.93
N LYS A 1051 -167.37 43.50 -43.63
CA LYS A 1051 -166.07 43.06 -43.08
C LYS A 1051 -165.34 42.09 -44.02
N ALA A 1052 -164.01 42.08 -43.93
CA ALA A 1052 -163.11 41.08 -44.50
C ALA A 1052 -161.84 41.00 -43.64
N GLU A 1053 -160.89 40.16 -44.05
CA GLU A 1053 -159.59 40.05 -43.38
C GLU A 1053 -158.81 41.38 -43.43
N LYS A 1054 -158.07 41.70 -42.35
CA LYS A 1054 -157.39 43.00 -42.19
C LYS A 1054 -156.39 43.22 -43.34
N HIS A 1055 -156.45 44.39 -43.97
CA HIS A 1055 -155.63 44.77 -45.12
C HIS A 1055 -155.84 43.92 -46.40
N ALA A 1056 -156.76 42.95 -46.38
CA ALA A 1056 -157.16 42.26 -47.59
C ALA A 1056 -158.01 43.18 -48.49
N THR A 1057 -157.78 43.15 -49.80
CA THR A 1057 -158.50 44.02 -50.74
C THR A 1057 -159.77 43.36 -51.23
N VAL A 1058 -160.92 43.97 -50.91
CA VAL A 1058 -162.25 43.48 -51.25
C VAL A 1058 -162.72 44.07 -52.57
N TYR A 1059 -163.16 43.22 -53.50
CA TYR A 1059 -163.64 43.59 -54.83
C TYR A 1059 -165.14 43.30 -54.96
N VAL A 1060 -165.90 44.21 -55.55
CA VAL A 1060 -167.36 44.14 -55.76
C VAL A 1060 -167.70 44.28 -57.25
N TYR A 1061 -168.63 43.45 -57.72
CA TYR A 1061 -169.17 43.41 -59.08
C TYR A 1061 -170.71 43.33 -59.04
N ASN A 1062 -171.42 43.68 -60.12
CA ASN A 1062 -172.83 43.36 -60.35
C ASN A 1062 -172.89 42.44 -61.57
N GLY A 1063 -173.24 41.16 -61.37
CA GLY A 1063 -173.02 40.12 -62.39
C GLY A 1063 -171.54 40.00 -62.77
N SER A 1064 -171.21 40.35 -64.03
CA SER A 1064 -169.83 40.49 -64.55
C SER A 1064 -169.26 41.90 -64.42
N HIS A 1065 -170.12 42.93 -64.34
CA HIS A 1065 -169.72 44.33 -64.38
C HIS A 1065 -169.03 44.75 -63.08
N TYR A 1066 -167.88 45.43 -63.17
CA TYR A 1066 -167.17 45.89 -61.98
C TYR A 1066 -167.88 47.08 -61.33
N VAL A 1067 -168.02 47.05 -60.00
CA VAL A 1067 -168.74 48.07 -59.21
C VAL A 1067 -167.77 48.89 -58.37
N GLY A 1068 -166.70 48.27 -57.86
CA GLY A 1068 -165.64 48.97 -57.12
C GLY A 1068 -164.83 48.02 -56.23
N LYS A 1069 -163.83 48.57 -55.53
CA LYS A 1069 -163.04 47.84 -54.52
C LYS A 1069 -162.76 48.74 -53.32
N ALA A 1070 -162.50 48.12 -52.18
CA ALA A 1070 -161.98 48.80 -51.00
C ALA A 1070 -161.11 47.82 -50.21
N THR A 1071 -159.96 48.29 -49.73
CA THR A 1071 -159.13 47.52 -48.81
C THR A 1071 -159.74 47.56 -47.41
N ALA A 1072 -159.89 46.40 -46.79
CA ALA A 1072 -160.38 46.33 -45.42
C ALA A 1072 -159.33 46.94 -44.46
N ASN A 1073 -159.77 47.83 -43.58
CA ASN A 1073 -158.88 48.53 -42.66
C ASN A 1073 -158.37 47.61 -41.52
N SER A 1074 -157.61 48.17 -40.57
CA SER A 1074 -157.09 47.46 -39.40
C SER A 1074 -158.17 46.89 -38.46
N LYS A 1075 -159.42 47.39 -38.56
CA LYS A 1075 -160.62 46.84 -37.88
C LYS A 1075 -161.37 45.81 -38.74
N GLY A 1076 -160.82 45.44 -39.90
CA GLY A 1076 -161.41 44.50 -40.87
C GLY A 1076 -162.63 45.04 -41.61
N THR A 1077 -162.92 46.34 -41.55
CA THR A 1077 -164.11 46.95 -42.20
C THR A 1077 -163.76 47.60 -43.53
N TYR A 1078 -164.68 47.55 -44.50
CA TYR A 1078 -164.54 48.16 -45.82
C TYR A 1078 -165.85 48.84 -46.26
N SER A 1079 -165.74 49.83 -47.16
CA SER A 1079 -166.89 50.47 -47.83
C SER A 1079 -166.53 50.80 -49.28
N VAL A 1080 -167.29 50.25 -50.23
CA VAL A 1080 -167.16 50.50 -51.67
C VAL A 1080 -168.24 51.49 -52.08
N HIS A 1081 -167.85 52.63 -52.65
CA HIS A 1081 -168.78 53.58 -53.28
C HIS A 1081 -169.24 53.03 -54.63
N MET A 1082 -170.51 53.28 -54.99
CA MET A 1082 -171.13 52.79 -56.22
C MET A 1082 -172.25 53.72 -56.69
N LYS A 1083 -172.50 53.78 -58.01
CA LYS A 1083 -173.70 54.43 -58.54
C LYS A 1083 -174.96 53.67 -58.04
N LYS A 1084 -176.10 54.36 -57.95
CA LYS A 1084 -177.39 53.74 -57.59
C LYS A 1084 -177.68 52.54 -58.51
N GLN A 1085 -178.03 51.40 -57.93
CA GLN A 1085 -178.23 50.13 -58.66
C GLN A 1085 -179.72 49.90 -58.94
N LYS A 1086 -180.08 49.29 -60.08
CA LYS A 1086 -181.48 48.91 -60.35
C LYS A 1086 -181.99 47.95 -59.26
N ARG A 1087 -183.19 48.23 -58.74
CA ARG A 1087 -183.92 47.36 -57.81
C ARG A 1087 -183.98 45.94 -58.36
N GLY A 1088 -183.66 44.94 -57.54
CA GLY A 1088 -183.64 43.52 -57.92
C GLY A 1088 -182.28 42.95 -58.34
N SER A 1089 -181.30 43.79 -58.71
CA SER A 1089 -179.95 43.32 -59.14
C SER A 1089 -179.11 42.73 -57.99
N THR A 1090 -178.00 42.03 -58.30
CA THR A 1090 -177.21 41.27 -57.30
C THR A 1090 -175.70 41.51 -57.42
N LEU A 1091 -175.10 41.95 -56.31
CA LEU A 1091 -173.67 42.20 -56.17
C LEU A 1091 -172.90 40.91 -55.81
N LYS A 1092 -171.65 40.77 -56.30
CA LYS A 1092 -170.70 39.66 -56.10
C LYS A 1092 -169.40 40.18 -55.50
N ILE A 1093 -168.88 39.55 -54.45
CA ILE A 1093 -167.83 40.10 -53.56
C ILE A 1093 -166.75 39.05 -53.23
N TYR A 1094 -165.45 39.40 -53.20
CA TYR A 1094 -164.35 38.54 -52.69
C TYR A 1094 -163.12 39.36 -52.23
N ALA A 1095 -162.17 38.72 -51.55
CA ALA A 1095 -160.92 39.35 -51.08
C ALA A 1095 -159.62 38.70 -51.62
N LYS A 1096 -158.51 39.44 -51.54
CA LYS A 1096 -157.13 38.95 -51.68
C LYS A 1096 -156.23 39.50 -50.56
N ASP A 1097 -155.27 38.70 -50.10
CA ASP A 1097 -154.26 39.09 -49.09
C ASP A 1097 -153.05 39.83 -49.71
N LYS A 1098 -152.01 40.06 -48.89
CA LYS A 1098 -150.76 40.71 -49.29
C LYS A 1098 -149.76 39.78 -50.00
N ALA A 1099 -149.89 38.46 -49.85
CA ALA A 1099 -149.09 37.47 -50.57
C ALA A 1099 -149.68 37.14 -51.96
N GLY A 1100 -150.91 37.60 -52.25
CA GLY A 1100 -151.62 37.44 -53.51
C GLY A 1100 -152.67 36.33 -53.51
N ASN A 1101 -152.81 35.57 -52.41
CA ASN A 1101 -153.77 34.48 -52.30
C ASN A 1101 -155.21 35.05 -52.20
N LYS A 1102 -156.21 34.25 -52.58
CA LYS A 1102 -157.57 34.73 -52.88
C LYS A 1102 -158.64 33.95 -52.10
N SER A 1103 -159.64 34.67 -51.57
CA SER A 1103 -160.78 34.09 -50.86
C SER A 1103 -161.83 33.50 -51.81
N LYS A 1104 -162.79 32.75 -51.25
CA LYS A 1104 -164.07 32.41 -51.92
C LYS A 1104 -164.98 33.66 -52.03
N TYR A 1105 -166.08 33.56 -52.78
CA TYR A 1105 -167.01 34.67 -53.08
C TYR A 1105 -168.23 34.77 -52.14
N ARG A 1106 -168.90 35.93 -52.13
CA ARG A 1106 -170.17 36.24 -51.44
C ARG A 1106 -171.11 37.03 -52.38
N TYR A 1107 -172.43 36.95 -52.19
CA TYR A 1107 -173.44 37.66 -52.99
C TYR A 1107 -174.45 38.47 -52.15
N VAL A 1108 -175.04 39.54 -52.71
CA VAL A 1108 -176.00 40.48 -52.05
C VAL A 1108 -177.03 41.04 -53.03
N LYS A 1109 -178.34 40.92 -52.77
CA LYS A 1109 -179.42 41.45 -53.63
C LYS A 1109 -179.87 42.87 -53.23
N VAL A 1110 -180.12 43.73 -54.22
CA VAL A 1110 -180.53 45.14 -54.09
C VAL A 1110 -182.06 45.24 -53.93
N LYS A 1111 -182.53 45.88 -52.84
CA LYS A 1111 -183.96 46.04 -52.51
C LYS A 1111 -184.54 47.43 -52.85
#